data_AF-A0A1F3EBE5-F1
#
_entry.id   AF-A0A1F3EBE5-F1
#
_cell.length_a   1.000
_cell.length_b   1.000
_cell.length_c   1.000
_cell.angle_alpha   90.00
_cell.angle_beta   90.00
_cell.angle_gamma   90.00
#
_symmetry.space_group_name_H-M   'P 1'
#
loop_
_entity.id
_entity.type
_entity.pdbx_description
1 polymer ?
#
loop_
_entity_poly.entity_id
_entity_poly.type
_entity_poly.pdbx_seq_one_letter_code
_entity_poly.pdbx_strand_id
1 'polypeptide(L)'
;MSTYEHIIVKAGGGSSPDPAEYCPANGYVDETTVVPNPLSPEEGWQLLCEFQTNSPSNKTFDPIISKTSGEFAWSFSDGTTIKGVNALNPTYYFSDSTTKTVKLYGRNTPILKSIDMYDDNIVGVLDLSNVTFSDSASINIGTNSACTGFVLPETLKDVTVKLIGLAATGLIGTLDLRNVQKLDNQATINITNIPLLAGILFPSSVTGGSITQLNIATLPSLVGEINISAFTNFQPSGASSSVTVNACAQVQSITTPTSMTGILDSISFTGLNSVSSLDLRGYTKFSLTNGQFYVYSMPSLATLQLPTIESGKIVALYVYGTALSGTLDLTGFYNFSSVTMQLYSNPSIQEIRFAPSLTGNLSALNTYSCNLTTLDLTMWTTFATTFIMDTKQNPNLQEIRFASSITGTMFRLYADRCNLTGTLDLSMWQNLGTGFQLDVYSNALLQNINFASSITGTLMRINAYYCGLTGTLDLSGWKNFVSTGVDIALYNNYNLQSINFSSTPVSGPLRTLQLSNNTSLGYIDFTKLSVAIANMSFLFTNCNLSTAIVNRMLVDLNAIATSGYSGRLIRINENNYPCDTTTGGYNGESAKTSLISKSFTVTTVVPPTISATTTAISSKTQTSANSGGNVTNVGNGIVERGVCWSTSSNPTFADSKVISNTSTSTGSYSSTMTGLTANTLYYVKSFAKNYAGVVYGNEINFTTLP
;
A
#
# COMPACT_ATOMS: atom_id res chain seq x y z
N MET A 1 27.66 65.77 -6.69
CA MET A 1 26.42 66.55 -6.82
C MET A 1 25.30 65.77 -6.16
N SER A 2 24.42 66.51 -5.47
CA SER A 2 23.10 66.17 -4.90
C SER A 2 23.03 65.06 -3.84
N THR A 3 22.41 65.21 -2.67
CA THR A 3 21.68 66.32 -2.03
C THR A 3 21.39 65.88 -0.59
N TYR A 4 21.58 66.76 0.38
CA TYR A 4 21.02 66.64 1.73
C TYR A 4 19.55 67.05 1.69
N GLU A 5 18.66 66.32 2.38
CA GLU A 5 17.42 66.89 2.90
C GLU A 5 16.98 66.18 4.20
N HIS A 6 16.61 67.00 5.17
CA HIS A 6 16.13 66.67 6.51
C HIS A 6 14.75 66.00 6.48
N ILE A 7 14.48 65.07 7.41
CA ILE A 7 13.12 64.83 7.92
C ILE A 7 13.13 64.80 9.46
N ILE A 8 12.13 65.50 9.99
CA ILE A 8 11.87 65.88 11.37
C ILE A 8 11.24 64.72 12.18
N VAL A 9 11.62 64.66 13.45
CA VAL A 9 11.09 63.77 14.51
C VAL A 9 9.64 64.11 14.88
N LYS A 10 8.80 63.09 15.08
CA LYS A 10 7.61 63.16 15.94
C LYS A 10 7.63 62.01 16.95
N ALA A 11 7.53 62.35 18.23
CA ALA A 11 7.43 61.43 19.36
C ALA A 11 5.99 60.95 19.58
N GLY A 12 5.85 59.71 20.05
CA GLY A 12 4.63 59.13 20.63
C GLY A 12 5.01 57.85 21.37
N GLY A 13 4.82 57.84 22.70
CA GLY A 13 5.39 56.84 23.61
C GLY A 13 4.61 55.53 23.79
N GLY A 14 5.20 54.64 24.58
CA GLY A 14 4.51 53.48 25.18
C GLY A 14 5.29 52.16 25.18
N SER A 15 6.10 51.94 26.22
CA SER A 15 6.45 50.64 26.87
C SER A 15 6.72 49.36 26.04
N SER A 16 7.99 48.95 25.95
CA SER A 16 8.53 47.59 26.22
C SER A 16 9.96 47.48 25.68
N PRO A 17 10.97 46.97 26.40
CA PRO A 17 12.29 46.72 25.83
C PRO A 17 12.36 45.28 25.28
N ASP A 18 12.52 45.15 23.96
CA ASP A 18 13.05 43.95 23.29
C ASP A 18 14.44 44.31 22.70
N PRO A 19 15.43 43.40 22.69
CA PRO A 19 16.84 43.69 22.54
C PRO A 19 17.27 43.62 21.08
N ALA A 20 17.73 44.73 20.54
CA ALA A 20 18.55 44.76 19.33
C ALA A 20 19.37 46.05 19.33
N GLU A 21 20.66 45.90 18.99
CA GLU A 21 21.67 46.92 18.65
C GLU A 21 22.86 46.99 19.63
N TYR A 22 23.85 46.14 19.38
CA TYR A 22 25.26 46.56 19.30
C TYR A 22 25.98 45.64 18.29
N CYS A 23 25.83 45.94 17.01
CA CYS A 23 26.83 45.64 15.98
C CYS A 23 27.44 46.98 15.55
N PRO A 24 28.76 47.21 15.67
CA PRO A 24 29.40 48.27 14.94
C PRO A 24 29.66 47.80 13.51
N ALA A 25 29.14 48.55 12.54
CA ALA A 25 29.53 48.46 11.15
C ALA A 25 30.97 49.01 11.00
N ASN A 26 31.85 48.17 10.46
CA ASN A 26 33.14 48.48 9.85
C ASN A 26 34.15 49.30 10.68
N GLY A 27 35.03 48.60 11.39
CA GLY A 27 36.26 49.17 11.95
C GLY A 27 37.29 48.10 12.22
N TYR A 28 38.23 47.95 11.28
CA TYR A 28 39.50 47.23 11.40
C TYR A 28 40.05 47.24 12.84
N VAL A 29 40.41 46.07 13.36
CA VAL A 29 41.30 45.99 14.53
C VAL A 29 42.72 46.20 14.02
N ASP A 30 43.35 47.27 14.49
CA ASP A 30 44.74 47.64 14.20
C ASP A 30 45.70 46.57 14.76
N GLU A 31 46.43 45.91 13.86
CA GLU A 31 47.56 45.03 14.15
C GLU A 31 48.79 45.87 14.55
N THR A 32 48.92 46.29 15.80
CA THR A 32 50.24 46.61 16.37
C THR A 32 50.27 46.50 17.90
N THR A 33 50.22 45.29 18.44
CA THR A 33 51.01 44.94 19.65
C THR A 33 51.35 43.46 19.67
N VAL A 34 52.63 43.22 19.88
CA VAL A 34 53.33 41.96 20.12
C VAL A 34 52.50 40.91 20.90
N VAL A 35 52.34 39.76 20.27
CA VAL A 35 52.07 38.40 20.76
C VAL A 35 52.30 38.19 22.27
N PRO A 36 51.29 37.75 23.07
CA PRO A 36 51.59 36.88 24.19
C PRO A 36 51.90 35.49 23.64
N ASN A 37 53.18 35.17 23.60
CA ASN A 37 53.72 33.83 23.38
C ASN A 37 53.22 32.88 24.49
N PRO A 38 53.43 31.58 24.34
CA PRO A 38 52.38 30.56 24.30
C PRO A 38 51.62 30.43 25.61
N LEU A 39 50.41 29.87 25.57
CA LEU A 39 49.75 29.31 26.76
C LEU A 39 50.72 28.27 27.38
N SER A 40 51.55 28.71 28.33
CA SER A 40 52.70 27.94 28.80
C SER A 40 52.28 27.02 29.95
N PRO A 41 52.88 25.82 30.06
CA PRO A 41 52.66 24.95 31.22
C PRO A 41 52.97 25.63 32.55
N GLU A 42 53.92 26.56 32.57
CA GLU A 42 54.32 27.34 33.76
C GLU A 42 53.25 28.34 34.22
N GLU A 43 52.43 28.86 33.30
CA GLU A 43 51.25 29.67 33.62
C GLU A 43 50.03 28.84 34.03
N GLY A 44 50.17 27.51 34.14
CA GLY A 44 49.10 26.59 34.54
C GLY A 44 48.11 26.24 33.42
N TRP A 45 48.43 26.57 32.16
CA TRP A 45 47.66 26.13 31.00
C TRP A 45 48.08 24.73 30.56
N GLN A 46 47.10 23.85 30.40
CA GLN A 46 47.28 22.48 29.96
C GLN A 46 46.49 22.23 28.69
N LEU A 47 47.08 21.49 27.74
CA LEU A 47 46.41 21.11 26.51
C LEU A 47 45.30 20.09 26.81
N LEU A 48 44.06 20.44 26.45
CA LEU A 48 42.87 19.59 26.62
C LEU A 48 42.59 18.77 25.36
N CYS A 49 42.65 19.39 24.19
CA CYS A 49 42.54 18.69 22.91
C CYS A 49 43.26 19.44 21.79
N GLU A 50 43.66 18.69 20.77
CA GLU A 50 44.26 19.20 19.54
C GLU A 50 43.57 18.53 18.35
N PHE A 51 43.15 19.32 17.37
CA PHE A 51 42.51 18.84 16.16
C PHE A 51 42.74 19.82 15.00
N GLN A 52 42.30 19.45 13.80
CA GLN A 52 42.38 20.30 12.62
C GLN A 52 41.00 20.80 12.20
N THR A 53 40.93 21.96 11.58
CA THR A 53 39.74 22.46 10.90
C THR A 53 40.13 23.03 9.54
N ASN A 54 39.26 22.88 8.55
CA ASN A 54 39.36 23.53 7.25
C ASN A 54 38.15 24.43 6.99
N SER A 55 37.59 25.02 8.05
CA SER A 55 36.44 25.92 7.92
C SER A 55 36.75 27.05 6.92
N PRO A 56 35.90 27.26 5.90
CA PRO A 56 36.20 28.20 4.82
C PRO A 56 36.12 29.64 5.34
N SER A 57 36.78 30.57 4.64
CA SER A 57 36.86 31.97 5.08
C SER A 57 35.52 32.70 5.17
N ASN A 58 34.49 32.18 4.50
CA ASN A 58 33.12 32.70 4.56
C ASN A 58 32.23 32.00 5.60
N LYS A 59 32.77 31.07 6.38
CA LYS A 59 32.06 30.36 7.43
C LYS A 59 32.76 30.56 8.76
N THR A 60 31.96 30.85 9.75
CA THR A 60 32.41 30.98 11.13
C THR A 60 32.77 29.61 11.68
N PHE A 61 33.89 29.53 12.38
CA PHE A 61 34.15 28.45 13.33
C PHE A 61 33.69 28.92 14.70
N ASP A 62 32.67 28.26 15.26
CA ASP A 62 31.94 28.70 16.44
C ASP A 62 31.55 27.54 17.38
N PRO A 63 32.49 26.69 17.80
CA PRO A 63 32.20 25.58 18.68
C PRO A 63 31.66 26.07 20.03
N ILE A 64 30.66 25.37 20.55
CA ILE A 64 30.00 25.69 21.81
C ILE A 64 30.58 24.82 22.93
N ILE A 65 31.32 25.44 23.84
CA ILE A 65 31.80 24.78 25.07
C ILE A 65 31.13 25.40 26.29
N SER A 66 30.44 24.58 27.08
CA SER A 66 29.94 24.98 28.40
C SER A 66 30.83 24.39 29.49
N LYS A 67 31.09 25.16 30.55
CA LYS A 67 31.94 24.77 31.69
C LYS A 67 31.23 24.95 33.02
N THR A 68 31.67 24.21 34.03
CA THR A 68 31.26 24.36 35.44
C THR A 68 32.31 25.11 36.25
N SER A 69 33.60 24.93 35.93
CA SER A 69 34.72 25.62 36.59
C SER A 69 35.94 25.72 35.67
N GLY A 70 36.93 26.51 36.10
CA GLY A 70 38.18 26.73 35.37
C GLY A 70 38.06 27.68 34.18
N GLU A 71 39.13 27.79 33.41
CA GLU A 71 39.25 28.66 32.24
C GLU A 71 39.68 27.84 31.01
N PHE A 72 39.28 28.28 29.82
CA PHE A 72 39.72 27.70 28.56
C PHE A 72 40.19 28.78 27.59
N ALA A 73 41.09 28.41 26.69
CA ALA A 73 41.59 29.28 25.64
C ALA A 73 41.88 28.46 24.39
N TRP A 74 41.70 29.08 23.24
CA TRP A 74 41.93 28.48 21.93
C TRP A 74 43.18 29.07 21.32
N SER A 75 44.04 28.23 20.75
CA SER A 75 45.21 28.65 19.98
C SER A 75 45.13 28.06 18.58
N PHE A 76 45.40 28.89 17.58
CA PHE A 76 45.39 28.54 16.17
C PHE A 76 46.82 28.53 15.62
N SER A 77 47.08 27.72 14.60
CA SER A 77 48.42 27.57 14.00
C SER A 77 48.98 28.83 13.34
N ASP A 78 48.18 29.90 13.17
CA ASP A 78 48.64 31.21 12.71
C ASP A 78 49.14 32.13 13.84
N GLY A 79 49.20 31.62 15.07
CA GLY A 79 49.63 32.36 16.26
C GLY A 79 48.50 33.09 16.98
N THR A 80 47.28 33.12 16.42
CA THR A 80 46.11 33.72 17.08
C THR A 80 45.77 32.90 18.33
N THR A 81 45.52 33.60 19.44
CA THR A 81 45.01 32.98 20.67
C THR A 81 43.77 33.73 21.14
N ILE A 82 42.63 33.04 21.26
CA ILE A 82 41.39 33.59 21.79
C ILE A 82 41.27 33.16 23.26
N LYS A 83 41.46 34.13 24.17
CA LYS A 83 41.30 33.96 25.63
C LYS A 83 39.94 34.52 26.05
N GLY A 84 39.18 33.79 26.87
CA GLY A 84 37.88 34.26 27.36
C GLY A 84 37.55 33.72 28.75
N VAL A 85 37.50 34.61 29.74
CA VAL A 85 37.23 34.26 31.16
C VAL A 85 35.77 33.80 31.37
N ASN A 86 34.83 34.19 30.50
CA ASN A 86 33.40 33.82 30.56
C ASN A 86 32.64 33.99 29.22
N ALA A 87 33.31 33.99 28.05
CA ALA A 87 32.63 34.26 26.78
C ALA A 87 32.16 32.95 26.10
N LEU A 88 30.84 32.88 25.89
CA LEU A 88 30.14 31.90 25.05
C LEU A 88 30.79 31.88 23.64
N ASN A 89 31.21 30.71 23.18
CA ASN A 89 31.55 30.34 21.80
C ASN A 89 32.64 31.21 21.12
N PRO A 90 33.91 30.74 20.98
CA PRO A 90 34.88 31.47 20.17
C PRO A 90 34.39 31.56 18.73
N THR A 91 33.98 32.74 18.29
CA THR A 91 33.68 33.03 16.88
C THR A 91 34.98 33.39 16.18
N TYR A 92 35.46 32.56 15.25
CA TYR A 92 36.66 32.84 14.46
C TYR A 92 36.40 32.68 12.96
N TYR A 93 36.91 33.63 12.16
CA TYR A 93 36.89 33.57 10.71
C TYR A 93 38.30 33.30 10.21
N PHE A 94 38.44 32.27 9.39
CA PHE A 94 39.72 31.94 8.79
C PHE A 94 40.02 32.88 7.61
N SER A 95 41.27 33.34 7.51
CA SER A 95 41.75 34.21 6.42
C SER A 95 41.82 33.51 5.05
N ASP A 96 41.95 32.18 5.05
CA ASP A 96 42.00 31.30 3.89
C ASP A 96 41.38 29.94 4.25
N SER A 97 41.13 29.10 3.26
CA SER A 97 40.52 27.77 3.45
C SER A 97 41.56 26.66 3.64
N THR A 98 42.76 26.98 4.14
CA THR A 98 43.77 25.96 4.44
C THR A 98 43.45 25.27 5.76
N THR A 99 43.90 24.02 5.91
CA THR A 99 43.75 23.29 7.16
C THR A 99 44.59 23.95 8.25
N LYS A 100 43.94 24.39 9.34
CA LYS A 100 44.60 24.97 10.51
C LYS A 100 44.54 24.00 11.69
N THR A 101 45.59 24.01 12.51
CA THR A 101 45.60 23.28 13.78
C THR A 101 44.98 24.14 14.87
N VAL A 102 44.02 23.58 15.60
CA VAL A 102 43.33 24.19 16.73
C VAL A 102 43.73 23.43 17.99
N LYS A 103 44.22 24.16 18.99
CA LYS A 103 44.55 23.63 20.31
C LYS A 103 43.65 24.28 21.35
N LEU A 104 42.91 23.45 22.09
CA LEU A 104 42.14 23.88 23.25
C LEU A 104 43.00 23.68 24.49
N TYR A 105 43.26 24.75 25.22
CA TYR A 105 43.93 24.70 26.52
C TYR A 105 42.94 25.03 27.62
N GLY A 106 43.23 24.59 28.84
CA GLY A 106 42.58 25.13 30.02
C GLY A 106 43.45 25.20 31.25
N ARG A 107 42.99 25.98 32.23
CA ARG A 107 43.70 26.33 33.47
C ARG A 107 42.74 26.27 34.66
N ASN A 108 43.28 26.09 35.88
CA ASN A 108 42.52 25.98 37.13
C ASN A 108 41.55 24.78 37.13
N THR A 109 42.01 23.64 36.60
CA THR A 109 41.24 22.41 36.42
C THR A 109 39.91 22.67 35.71
N PRO A 110 39.94 22.89 34.38
CA PRO A 110 38.73 23.12 33.59
C PRO A 110 37.83 21.88 33.65
N ILE A 111 36.58 22.07 34.08
CA ILE A 111 35.57 21.02 34.13
C ILE A 111 34.45 21.41 33.17
N LEU A 112 34.30 20.63 32.08
CA LEU A 112 33.36 20.93 31.01
C LEU A 112 32.00 20.27 31.25
N LYS A 113 30.91 20.93 30.84
CA LYS A 113 29.55 20.36 30.87
C LYS A 113 29.11 19.90 29.47
N SER A 114 29.51 20.62 28.42
CA SER A 114 29.22 20.22 27.05
C SER A 114 30.29 20.68 26.07
N ILE A 115 30.46 19.91 25.00
CA ILE A 115 31.18 20.28 23.79
C ILE A 115 30.22 20.04 22.62
N ASP A 116 29.87 21.08 21.89
CA ASP A 116 29.09 20.99 20.67
C ASP A 116 29.89 21.66 19.56
N MET A 117 30.42 20.82 18.67
CA MET A 117 31.21 21.18 17.50
C MET A 117 30.45 20.83 16.21
N TYR A 118 29.14 21.07 16.21
CA TYR A 118 28.27 20.74 15.08
C TYR A 118 28.58 21.64 13.89
N ASP A 119 28.89 21.03 12.74
CA ASP A 119 29.18 21.73 11.49
C ASP A 119 30.41 22.67 11.56
N ASP A 120 31.41 22.37 12.40
CA ASP A 120 32.62 23.18 12.59
C ASP A 120 33.80 22.82 11.64
N ASN A 121 33.54 22.02 10.61
CA ASN A 121 34.53 21.55 9.63
C ASN A 121 35.77 20.89 10.28
N ILE A 122 35.53 20.05 11.29
CA ILE A 122 36.59 19.28 11.95
C ILE A 122 37.21 18.29 10.95
N VAL A 123 38.54 18.25 10.91
CA VAL A 123 39.36 17.42 10.03
C VAL A 123 40.24 16.50 10.87
N GLY A 124 40.40 15.25 10.41
CA GLY A 124 41.34 14.32 11.02
C GLY A 124 40.78 13.68 12.28
N VAL A 125 41.52 13.73 13.38
CA VAL A 125 41.12 13.09 14.65
C VAL A 125 40.77 14.17 15.67
N LEU A 126 39.59 14.06 16.27
CA LEU A 126 39.21 14.81 17.45
C LEU A 126 39.46 13.94 18.69
N ASP A 127 40.57 14.19 19.36
CA ASP A 127 40.95 13.48 20.57
C ASP A 127 40.57 14.27 21.83
N LEU A 128 39.57 13.77 22.57
CA LEU A 128 39.12 14.36 23.82
C LEU A 128 39.69 13.63 25.05
N SER A 129 40.72 12.79 24.92
CA SER A 129 41.25 11.95 26.01
C SER A 129 41.62 12.73 27.27
N ASN A 130 42.07 13.97 27.12
CA ASN A 130 42.53 14.83 28.22
C ASN A 130 41.44 15.79 28.72
N VAL A 131 40.22 15.71 28.18
CA VAL A 131 39.08 16.52 28.64
C VAL A 131 38.47 15.90 29.91
N THR A 132 38.22 16.74 30.90
CA THR A 132 37.45 16.36 32.10
C THR A 132 36.07 16.98 32.05
N PHE A 133 35.03 16.14 32.16
CA PHE A 133 33.65 16.59 32.24
C PHE A 133 33.18 16.73 33.70
N SER A 134 32.15 17.55 33.90
CA SER A 134 31.43 17.75 35.16
C SER A 134 30.54 16.55 35.49
N ASP A 135 29.65 16.70 36.47
CA ASP A 135 28.65 15.67 36.80
C ASP A 135 27.80 15.26 35.59
N SER A 136 27.68 16.10 34.56
CA SER A 136 27.02 15.80 33.29
C SER A 136 27.85 16.16 32.06
N ALA A 137 27.80 15.32 31.02
CA ALA A 137 28.47 15.51 29.73
C ALA A 137 27.49 15.48 28.55
N SER A 138 27.60 16.46 27.65
CA SER A 138 26.96 16.44 26.31
C SER A 138 28.00 16.67 25.24
N ILE A 139 28.15 15.74 24.30
CA ILE A 139 29.13 15.82 23.22
C ILE A 139 28.42 15.67 21.88
N ASN A 140 28.55 16.66 21.01
CA ASN A 140 27.98 16.66 19.67
C ASN A 140 29.04 17.10 18.66
N ILE A 141 29.30 16.31 17.63
CA ILE A 141 30.29 16.62 16.58
C ILE A 141 29.70 16.37 15.19
N GLY A 142 28.38 16.52 15.06
CA GLY A 142 27.67 16.27 13.80
C GLY A 142 28.15 17.14 12.63
N THR A 143 27.89 16.68 11.41
CA THR A 143 28.15 17.37 10.14
C THR A 143 29.62 17.70 9.90
N ASN A 144 30.53 16.84 10.38
CA ASN A 144 31.97 16.97 10.15
C ASN A 144 32.50 15.83 9.26
N SER A 145 32.23 15.93 7.96
CA SER A 145 32.54 14.87 6.98
C SER A 145 34.04 14.53 6.84
N ALA A 146 34.93 15.45 7.24
CA ALA A 146 36.38 15.24 7.24
C ALA A 146 36.93 14.76 8.59
N CYS A 147 36.08 14.65 9.62
CA CYS A 147 36.45 14.10 10.92
C CYS A 147 36.49 12.56 10.82
N THR A 148 37.69 12.01 10.75
CA THR A 148 38.00 10.59 10.54
C THR A 148 38.20 9.78 11.82
N GLY A 149 38.50 10.43 12.95
CA GLY A 149 38.67 9.76 14.24
C GLY A 149 38.08 10.58 15.39
N PHE A 150 37.59 9.88 16.41
CA PHE A 150 36.99 10.48 17.58
C PHE A 150 37.31 9.63 18.81
N VAL A 151 37.93 10.24 19.82
CA VAL A 151 38.36 9.54 21.05
C VAL A 151 37.68 10.20 22.25
N LEU A 152 37.02 9.38 23.05
CA LEU A 152 36.33 9.80 24.27
C LEU A 152 37.23 9.62 25.51
N PRO A 153 37.20 10.53 26.49
CA PRO A 153 38.03 10.41 27.69
C PRO A 153 37.58 9.26 28.60
N GLU A 154 38.54 8.62 29.26
CA GLU A 154 38.27 7.57 30.25
C GLU A 154 37.46 8.06 31.46
N THR A 155 37.57 9.36 31.77
CA THR A 155 36.84 10.01 32.86
C THR A 155 35.32 9.95 32.68
N LEU A 156 34.83 9.72 31.45
CA LEU A 156 33.38 9.59 31.19
C LEU A 156 32.73 8.41 31.91
N LYS A 157 33.49 7.37 32.30
CA LYS A 157 32.94 6.24 33.07
C LYS A 157 32.27 6.68 34.37
N ASP A 158 32.75 7.79 34.94
CA ASP A 158 32.29 8.33 36.21
C ASP A 158 31.28 9.48 36.06
N VAL A 159 31.02 9.92 34.83
CA VAL A 159 30.22 11.10 34.48
C VAL A 159 28.86 10.71 33.87
N THR A 160 27.83 11.48 34.20
CA THR A 160 26.47 11.28 33.68
C THR A 160 26.36 11.79 32.23
N VAL A 161 26.25 10.90 31.25
CA VAL A 161 26.18 11.27 29.82
C VAL A 161 24.75 11.60 29.41
N LYS A 162 24.55 12.80 28.89
CA LYS A 162 23.27 13.30 28.37
C LYS A 162 23.15 13.21 26.85
N LEU A 163 24.23 13.48 26.11
CA LEU A 163 24.21 13.44 24.65
C LEU A 163 25.53 12.90 24.10
N ILE A 164 25.43 11.96 23.17
CA ILE A 164 26.48 11.63 22.21
C ILE A 164 25.89 11.77 20.82
N GLY A 165 26.26 12.83 20.10
CA GLY A 165 25.77 13.16 18.77
C GLY A 165 26.85 13.04 17.70
N LEU A 166 26.81 11.97 16.92
CA LEU A 166 27.74 11.67 15.82
C LEU A 166 26.90 11.49 14.54
N ALA A 167 26.66 12.57 13.81
CA ALA A 167 25.86 12.54 12.58
C ALA A 167 26.69 13.03 11.39
N ALA A 168 26.59 12.40 10.22
CA ALA A 168 27.21 12.88 8.98
C ALA A 168 28.73 13.17 9.09
N THR A 169 29.45 12.32 9.81
CA THR A 169 30.91 12.41 9.99
C THR A 169 31.67 11.48 9.06
N GLY A 170 32.98 11.69 8.92
CA GLY A 170 33.89 10.84 8.15
C GLY A 170 34.52 9.71 8.95
N LEU A 171 33.98 9.35 10.12
CA LEU A 171 34.65 8.45 11.05
C LEU A 171 34.91 7.08 10.40
N ILE A 172 36.12 6.58 10.60
CA ILE A 172 36.57 5.28 10.10
C ILE A 172 36.89 4.34 11.26
N GLY A 173 37.01 3.04 10.97
CA GLY A 173 37.43 2.05 11.95
C GLY A 173 36.38 1.80 13.03
N THR A 174 36.80 1.77 14.29
CA THR A 174 35.94 1.39 15.43
C THR A 174 35.73 2.57 16.36
N LEU A 175 34.46 2.94 16.58
CA LEU A 175 34.07 3.90 17.60
C LEU A 175 33.97 3.21 18.96
N ASP A 176 34.71 3.71 19.96
CA ASP A 176 34.68 3.15 21.32
C ASP A 176 33.80 3.98 22.25
N LEU A 177 32.67 3.41 22.69
CA LEU A 177 31.72 3.99 23.64
C LEU A 177 31.76 3.30 25.00
N ARG A 178 32.73 2.43 25.28
CA ARG A 178 32.80 1.67 26.55
C ARG A 178 32.88 2.55 27.80
N ASN A 179 33.31 3.81 27.64
CA ASN A 179 33.36 4.80 28.71
C ASN A 179 31.99 5.43 29.03
N VAL A 180 30.94 5.21 28.22
CA VAL A 180 29.58 5.75 28.45
C VAL A 180 28.81 4.84 29.42
N GLN A 181 29.16 4.87 30.71
CA GLN A 181 28.64 3.92 31.71
C GLN A 181 27.55 4.48 32.65
N LYS A 182 27.38 5.80 32.69
CA LYS A 182 26.32 6.47 33.46
C LYS A 182 25.53 7.39 32.55
N LEU A 183 24.19 7.36 32.64
CA LEU A 183 23.32 8.18 31.79
C LEU A 183 22.54 9.21 32.58
N ASP A 184 22.29 10.35 31.94
CA ASP A 184 21.39 11.39 32.43
C ASP A 184 19.94 10.94 32.39
N ASN A 185 19.07 11.68 33.08
CA ASN A 185 17.63 11.56 32.87
C ASN A 185 17.32 12.20 31.51
N GLN A 186 17.00 11.37 30.50
CA GLN A 186 16.79 11.74 29.08
C GLN A 186 18.06 11.75 28.20
N ALA A 187 18.96 10.81 28.42
CA ALA A 187 20.14 10.64 27.57
C ALA A 187 19.78 10.29 26.11
N THR A 188 20.55 10.82 25.17
CA THR A 188 20.43 10.58 23.73
C THR A 188 21.77 10.13 23.14
N ILE A 189 21.76 9.04 22.37
CA ILE A 189 22.91 8.53 21.62
C ILE A 189 22.49 8.42 20.16
N ASN A 190 23.10 9.24 19.31
CA ASN A 190 22.84 9.30 17.88
C ASN A 190 24.14 9.04 17.11
N ILE A 191 24.18 7.97 16.33
CA ILE A 191 25.31 7.56 15.49
C ILE A 191 24.74 7.32 14.09
N THR A 192 24.78 8.34 13.23
CA THR A 192 24.03 8.34 11.98
C THR A 192 24.81 8.86 10.78
N ASN A 193 24.53 8.32 9.59
CA ASN A 193 25.10 8.77 8.32
C ASN A 193 26.63 8.78 8.29
N ILE A 194 27.27 7.73 8.80
CA ILE A 194 28.74 7.59 8.86
C ILE A 194 29.16 6.45 7.92
N PRO A 195 29.42 6.74 6.63
CA PRO A 195 29.53 5.72 5.59
C PRO A 195 30.73 4.78 5.76
N LEU A 196 31.78 5.20 6.45
CA LEU A 196 33.05 4.47 6.55
C LEU A 196 33.30 3.82 7.93
N LEU A 197 32.34 3.93 8.87
CA LEU A 197 32.48 3.35 10.20
C LEU A 197 32.34 1.83 10.12
N ALA A 198 33.34 1.10 10.62
CA ALA A 198 33.43 -0.35 10.50
C ALA A 198 32.96 -1.10 11.76
N GLY A 199 33.00 -0.47 12.94
CA GLY A 199 32.58 -1.08 14.20
C GLY A 199 32.21 -0.08 15.28
N ILE A 200 31.45 -0.53 16.29
CA ILE A 200 31.12 0.24 17.50
C ILE A 200 31.28 -0.68 18.72
N LEU A 201 32.04 -0.24 19.72
CA LEU A 201 32.16 -0.93 21.01
C LEU A 201 31.24 -0.26 22.02
N PHE A 202 30.19 -0.94 22.44
CA PHE A 202 29.25 -0.46 23.45
C PHE A 202 29.71 -0.82 24.87
N PRO A 203 29.26 -0.08 25.90
CA PRO A 203 29.50 -0.44 27.30
C PRO A 203 28.82 -1.77 27.65
N SER A 204 29.44 -2.57 28.51
CA SER A 204 28.87 -3.85 28.99
C SER A 204 27.77 -3.67 30.04
N SER A 205 27.74 -2.52 30.70
CA SER A 205 26.73 -2.14 31.69
C SER A 205 26.55 -0.64 31.71
N VAL A 206 25.32 -0.19 31.86
CA VAL A 206 24.97 1.21 32.02
C VAL A 206 24.14 1.37 33.29
N THR A 207 24.44 2.42 34.07
CA THR A 207 23.76 2.76 35.32
C THR A 207 23.24 4.20 35.28
N GLY A 208 22.49 4.61 36.30
CA GLY A 208 21.95 5.97 36.37
C GLY A 208 20.62 6.11 35.61
N GLY A 209 20.38 7.29 35.04
CA GLY A 209 19.10 7.78 34.50
C GLY A 209 18.51 6.98 33.33
N SER A 210 17.91 7.68 32.37
CA SER A 210 17.06 7.08 31.35
C SER A 210 17.42 7.53 29.94
N ILE A 211 17.18 6.67 28.96
CA ILE A 211 17.41 6.95 27.54
C ILE A 211 16.11 7.38 26.89
N THR A 212 16.18 8.46 26.12
CA THR A 212 15.12 8.85 25.19
C THR A 212 15.42 8.35 23.79
N GLN A 213 16.65 8.42 23.31
CA GLN A 213 16.96 8.01 21.95
C GLN A 213 18.26 7.22 21.89
N LEU A 214 18.19 6.03 21.29
CA LEU A 214 19.34 5.25 20.86
C LEU A 214 19.20 4.99 19.36
N ASN A 215 19.95 5.72 18.53
CA ASN A 215 19.83 5.69 17.09
C ASN A 215 21.17 5.31 16.44
N ILE A 216 21.17 4.20 15.72
CA ILE A 216 22.31 3.66 14.97
C ILE A 216 21.82 3.47 13.53
N ALA A 217 22.10 4.43 12.65
CA ALA A 217 21.44 4.48 11.34
C ALA A 217 22.34 4.89 10.17
N THR A 218 22.10 4.29 9.01
CA THR A 218 22.81 4.65 7.76
C THR A 218 24.32 4.47 7.90
N LEU A 219 24.72 3.27 8.31
CA LEU A 219 26.12 2.86 8.50
C LEU A 219 26.44 1.70 7.55
N PRO A 220 26.55 1.95 6.23
CA PRO A 220 26.65 0.90 5.20
C PRO A 220 27.90 0.01 5.32
N SER A 221 28.99 0.52 5.90
CA SER A 221 30.24 -0.24 6.12
C SER A 221 30.32 -0.92 7.49
N LEU A 222 29.31 -0.73 8.36
CA LEU A 222 29.30 -1.32 9.69
C LEU A 222 29.12 -2.84 9.59
N VAL A 223 30.06 -3.58 10.16
CA VAL A 223 30.08 -5.04 10.19
C VAL A 223 30.14 -5.54 11.63
N GLY A 224 29.93 -6.83 11.81
CA GLY A 224 30.00 -7.51 13.10
C GLY A 224 28.67 -7.48 13.85
N GLU A 225 28.80 -7.32 15.16
CA GLU A 225 27.70 -7.29 16.11
C GLU A 225 27.40 -5.84 16.54
N ILE A 226 26.12 -5.48 16.60
CA ILE A 226 25.66 -4.33 17.39
C ILE A 226 25.16 -4.84 18.73
N ASN A 227 25.89 -4.56 19.80
CA ASN A 227 25.49 -4.95 21.15
C ASN A 227 24.91 -3.76 21.93
N ILE A 228 23.59 -3.70 22.05
CA ILE A 228 22.88 -2.65 22.79
C ILE A 228 22.25 -3.19 24.09
N SER A 229 22.71 -4.35 24.59
CA SER A 229 22.09 -5.03 25.73
C SER A 229 22.16 -4.26 27.04
N ALA A 230 23.14 -3.37 27.19
CA ALA A 230 23.35 -2.58 28.40
C ALA A 230 22.30 -1.46 28.58
N PHE A 231 21.57 -1.09 27.53
CA PHE A 231 20.62 0.02 27.54
C PHE A 231 19.20 -0.47 27.90
N THR A 232 18.87 -0.50 29.19
CA THR A 232 17.64 -1.14 29.70
C THR A 232 16.59 -0.16 30.26
N ASN A 233 16.98 1.09 30.55
CA ASN A 233 16.14 2.08 31.21
C ASN A 233 15.73 3.21 30.25
N PHE A 234 14.53 3.11 29.67
CA PHE A 234 13.93 4.12 28.79
C PHE A 234 12.83 4.92 29.50
N GLN A 235 12.70 6.21 29.24
CA GLN A 235 11.63 7.03 29.82
C GLN A 235 11.01 7.98 28.78
N PRO A 236 9.69 7.95 28.60
CA PRO A 236 8.95 8.97 27.86
C PRO A 236 8.62 10.10 28.83
N SER A 237 9.43 11.16 28.84
CA SER A 237 9.11 12.38 29.59
C SER A 237 9.07 13.56 28.63
N GLY A 238 7.88 13.84 28.07
CA GLY A 238 7.65 14.94 27.12
C GLY A 238 8.29 14.77 25.73
N ALA A 239 9.32 13.94 25.58
CA ALA A 239 9.98 13.57 24.33
C ALA A 239 9.75 12.09 24.00
N SER A 240 9.75 11.75 22.70
CA SER A 240 9.59 10.37 22.23
C SER A 240 10.78 9.49 22.63
N SER A 241 10.49 8.33 23.19
CA SER A 241 11.48 7.31 23.59
C SER A 241 11.62 6.23 22.50
N SER A 242 12.82 6.02 21.98
CA SER A 242 13.02 5.13 20.83
C SER A 242 14.36 4.39 20.79
N VAL A 243 14.33 3.18 20.25
CA VAL A 243 15.51 2.42 19.81
C VAL A 243 15.43 2.23 18.31
N THR A 244 16.44 2.68 17.57
CA THR A 244 16.52 2.54 16.11
C THR A 244 17.86 1.96 15.70
N VAL A 245 17.81 0.85 14.96
CA VAL A 245 18.93 0.29 14.20
C VAL A 245 18.49 0.13 12.75
N ASN A 246 18.99 0.98 11.86
CA ASN A 246 18.50 1.09 10.48
C ASN A 246 19.65 1.14 9.45
N ALA A 247 19.46 0.54 8.29
CA ALA A 247 20.33 0.71 7.12
C ALA A 247 21.81 0.41 7.41
N CYS A 248 22.03 -0.64 8.20
CA CYS A 248 23.34 -1.21 8.53
C CYS A 248 23.45 -2.60 7.87
N ALA A 249 23.40 -2.63 6.53
CA ALA A 249 23.10 -3.84 5.77
C ALA A 249 24.11 -5.00 5.96
N GLN A 250 25.34 -4.69 6.37
CA GLN A 250 26.43 -5.67 6.55
C GLN A 250 26.53 -6.21 8.00
N VAL A 251 25.74 -5.69 8.94
CA VAL A 251 25.70 -6.19 10.33
C VAL A 251 25.15 -7.61 10.36
N GLN A 252 25.85 -8.53 11.03
CA GLN A 252 25.48 -9.94 11.07
C GLN A 252 24.61 -10.29 12.29
N SER A 253 24.78 -9.58 13.41
CA SER A 253 24.03 -9.85 14.63
C SER A 253 23.71 -8.60 15.43
N ILE A 254 22.62 -8.68 16.20
CA ILE A 254 22.24 -7.65 17.16
C ILE A 254 21.96 -8.33 18.49
N THR A 255 22.59 -7.84 19.54
CA THR A 255 22.32 -8.25 20.92
C THR A 255 21.53 -7.16 21.61
N THR A 256 20.35 -7.51 22.11
CA THR A 256 19.39 -6.59 22.73
C THR A 256 19.27 -6.87 24.23
N PRO A 257 18.66 -5.96 25.01
CA PRO A 257 18.38 -6.21 26.42
C PRO A 257 17.53 -7.47 26.63
N THR A 258 17.81 -8.23 27.69
CA THR A 258 16.97 -9.37 28.12
C THR A 258 15.74 -8.93 28.92
N SER A 259 15.78 -7.73 29.49
CA SER A 259 14.66 -7.09 30.19
C SER A 259 14.82 -5.58 30.18
N MET A 260 13.71 -4.86 30.36
CA MET A 260 13.72 -3.40 30.49
C MET A 260 12.97 -2.95 31.75
N THR A 261 13.47 -1.88 32.35
CA THR A 261 12.77 -1.16 33.43
C THR A 261 11.93 -0.02 32.89
N GLY A 262 12.28 0.50 31.72
CA GLY A 262 11.69 1.68 31.11
C GLY A 262 10.44 1.46 30.26
N ILE A 263 9.94 2.55 29.66
CA ILE A 263 8.83 2.57 28.70
C ILE A 263 9.34 3.14 27.37
N LEU A 264 8.97 2.52 26.24
CA LEU A 264 9.32 2.97 24.90
C LEU A 264 8.12 3.49 24.10
N ASP A 265 8.30 4.52 23.29
CA ASP A 265 7.36 4.84 22.23
C ASP A 265 7.64 3.96 21.01
N SER A 266 8.90 3.74 20.62
CA SER A 266 9.16 2.92 19.43
C SER A 266 10.41 2.04 19.51
N ILE A 267 10.34 0.91 18.81
CA ILE A 267 11.53 0.15 18.40
C ILE A 267 11.54 -0.02 16.88
N SER A 268 12.72 0.07 16.27
CA SER A 268 12.89 -0.03 14.83
C SER A 268 14.18 -0.77 14.47
N PHE A 269 14.04 -1.92 13.82
CA PHE A 269 15.13 -2.73 13.27
C PHE A 269 14.88 -2.93 11.78
N THR A 270 15.61 -2.21 10.92
CA THR A 270 15.24 -2.10 9.50
C THR A 270 16.44 -2.04 8.56
N GLY A 271 16.31 -2.58 7.35
CA GLY A 271 17.41 -2.52 6.36
C GLY A 271 18.68 -3.29 6.79
N LEU A 272 18.51 -4.33 7.62
CA LEU A 272 19.58 -5.15 8.17
C LEU A 272 19.69 -6.46 7.38
N ASN A 273 20.22 -6.35 6.17
CA ASN A 273 20.13 -7.40 5.17
C ASN A 273 20.85 -8.71 5.53
N SER A 274 21.84 -8.67 6.43
CA SER A 274 22.64 -9.83 6.80
C SER A 274 22.25 -10.47 8.15
N VAL A 275 21.32 -9.88 8.90
CA VAL A 275 20.86 -10.43 10.18
C VAL A 275 19.87 -11.56 9.94
N SER A 276 20.21 -12.78 10.38
CA SER A 276 19.37 -13.97 10.19
C SER A 276 18.45 -14.29 11.38
N SER A 277 18.79 -13.82 12.57
CA SER A 277 18.01 -14.01 13.79
C SER A 277 17.99 -12.73 14.61
N LEU A 278 16.84 -12.43 15.21
CA LEU A 278 16.66 -11.27 16.07
C LEU A 278 15.82 -11.65 17.30
N ASP A 279 16.35 -11.37 18.48
CA ASP A 279 15.63 -11.56 19.75
C ASP A 279 15.24 -10.19 20.31
N LEU A 280 13.94 -9.97 20.52
CA LEU A 280 13.36 -8.74 21.04
C LEU A 280 12.58 -8.96 22.33
N ARG A 281 12.74 -10.12 22.99
CA ARG A 281 11.94 -10.50 24.17
C ARG A 281 12.07 -9.55 25.35
N GLY A 282 13.18 -8.81 25.48
CA GLY A 282 13.34 -7.84 26.56
C GLY A 282 12.55 -6.54 26.39
N TYR A 283 12.02 -6.25 25.19
CA TYR A 283 11.27 -5.03 24.91
C TYR A 283 9.79 -5.15 25.32
N THR A 284 9.51 -5.27 26.63
CA THR A 284 8.17 -5.62 27.14
C THR A 284 7.25 -4.43 27.45
N LYS A 285 7.75 -3.18 27.47
CA LYS A 285 6.98 -2.02 27.95
C LYS A 285 6.93 -0.90 26.93
N PHE A 286 5.71 -0.53 26.53
CA PHE A 286 5.46 0.55 25.58
C PHE A 286 4.60 1.66 26.17
N SER A 287 4.65 2.84 25.55
CA SER A 287 3.81 3.97 25.86
C SER A 287 2.33 3.66 25.61
N LEU A 288 1.44 4.30 26.37
CA LEU A 288 0.00 4.16 26.21
C LEU A 288 -0.56 4.89 24.98
N THR A 289 0.20 5.85 24.44
CA THR A 289 -0.26 6.72 23.34
C THR A 289 0.41 6.41 22.01
N ASN A 290 1.62 5.84 22.01
CA ASN A 290 2.44 5.80 20.80
C ASN A 290 3.29 4.53 20.65
N GLY A 291 2.92 3.37 21.21
CA GLY A 291 3.71 2.14 21.06
C GLY A 291 3.83 1.66 19.59
N GLN A 292 5.02 1.75 19.02
CA GLN A 292 5.30 1.40 17.62
C GLN A 292 6.39 0.34 17.53
N PHE A 293 6.15 -0.68 16.71
CA PHE A 293 7.05 -1.82 16.54
C PHE A 293 7.38 -2.00 15.05
N TYR A 294 8.65 -1.86 14.68
CA TYR A 294 9.11 -1.98 13.30
C TYR A 294 10.25 -2.99 13.15
N VAL A 295 10.00 -4.04 12.36
CA VAL A 295 10.98 -5.02 11.90
C VAL A 295 10.75 -5.26 10.42
N TYR A 296 11.46 -4.56 9.53
CA TYR A 296 11.16 -4.70 8.09
C TYR A 296 12.36 -4.46 7.18
N SER A 297 12.25 -4.90 5.93
CA SER A 297 13.36 -4.87 4.97
C SER A 297 14.58 -5.62 5.52
N MET A 298 14.35 -6.83 6.03
CA MET A 298 15.39 -7.72 6.56
C MET A 298 15.30 -9.07 5.83
N PRO A 299 15.73 -9.13 4.56
CA PRO A 299 15.48 -10.28 3.68
C PRO A 299 16.13 -11.60 4.15
N SER A 300 17.13 -11.57 5.03
CA SER A 300 17.76 -12.77 5.60
C SER A 300 17.14 -13.21 6.93
N LEU A 301 16.25 -12.41 7.53
CA LEU A 301 15.70 -12.67 8.86
C LEU A 301 14.76 -13.88 8.82
N ALA A 302 15.25 -15.02 9.30
CA ALA A 302 14.54 -16.29 9.33
C ALA A 302 13.98 -16.62 10.72
N THR A 303 14.47 -15.98 11.78
CA THR A 303 13.98 -16.17 13.15
C THR A 303 13.78 -14.83 13.85
N LEU A 304 12.59 -14.62 14.42
CA LEU A 304 12.25 -13.43 15.20
C LEU A 304 11.58 -13.87 16.50
N GLN A 305 12.18 -13.53 17.63
CA GLN A 305 11.58 -13.75 18.95
C GLN A 305 10.93 -12.45 19.43
N LEU A 306 9.61 -12.44 19.50
CA LEU A 306 8.82 -11.26 19.85
C LEU A 306 8.59 -11.16 21.37
N PRO A 307 8.44 -9.95 21.93
CA PRO A 307 8.16 -9.76 23.35
C PRO A 307 6.72 -10.12 23.71
N THR A 308 6.54 -10.48 24.98
CA THR A 308 5.24 -10.39 25.65
C THR A 308 5.13 -9.00 26.26
N ILE A 309 4.20 -8.20 25.79
CA ILE A 309 4.00 -6.83 26.29
C ILE A 309 3.49 -6.92 27.73
N GLU A 310 4.09 -6.20 28.68
CA GLU A 310 3.63 -6.12 30.08
C GLU A 310 2.73 -4.89 30.29
N SER A 311 3.04 -3.80 29.58
CA SER A 311 2.30 -2.53 29.67
C SER A 311 2.42 -1.72 28.38
N GLY A 312 1.44 -0.86 28.13
CA GLY A 312 1.39 -0.02 26.93
C GLY A 312 0.27 -0.38 25.97
N LYS A 313 0.22 0.37 24.85
CA LYS A 313 -0.66 0.09 23.72
C LYS A 313 0.15 0.13 22.43
N ILE A 314 -0.08 -0.85 21.56
CA ILE A 314 0.50 -0.84 20.21
C ILE A 314 -0.44 -0.11 19.24
N VAL A 315 0.11 0.89 18.54
CA VAL A 315 -0.55 1.68 17.49
C VAL A 315 -0.03 1.32 16.10
N ALA A 316 1.18 0.77 15.98
CA ALA A 316 1.76 0.28 14.73
C ALA A 316 2.58 -0.99 14.96
N LEU A 317 2.35 -2.03 14.15
CA LEU A 317 3.08 -3.30 14.16
C LEU A 317 3.48 -3.71 12.75
N TYR A 318 4.74 -3.52 12.40
CA TYR A 318 5.24 -3.69 11.03
C TYR A 318 6.29 -4.81 11.04
N VAL A 319 5.96 -5.92 10.39
CA VAL A 319 6.84 -7.07 10.21
C VAL A 319 6.77 -7.54 8.76
N TYR A 320 7.59 -6.99 7.86
CA TYR A 320 7.45 -7.24 6.41
C TYR A 320 8.78 -7.27 5.67
N GLY A 321 8.83 -7.96 4.53
CA GLY A 321 10.05 -8.08 3.73
C GLY A 321 11.12 -8.89 4.44
N THR A 322 10.73 -10.03 5.03
CA THR A 322 11.61 -10.93 5.78
C THR A 322 11.61 -12.34 5.18
N ALA A 323 12.53 -13.20 5.65
CA ALA A 323 12.55 -14.63 5.35
C ALA A 323 11.84 -15.48 6.43
N LEU A 324 11.01 -14.86 7.28
CA LEU A 324 10.25 -15.57 8.31
C LEU A 324 9.35 -16.63 7.66
N SER A 325 9.23 -17.77 8.32
CA SER A 325 8.49 -18.92 7.80
C SER A 325 7.64 -19.58 8.89
N GLY A 326 6.63 -20.34 8.46
CA GLY A 326 5.70 -21.00 9.37
C GLY A 326 4.77 -19.99 10.04
N THR A 327 4.74 -19.97 11.37
CA THR A 327 3.83 -19.11 12.15
C THR A 327 4.53 -17.83 12.59
N LEU A 328 3.94 -16.67 12.28
CA LEU A 328 4.24 -15.42 12.96
C LEU A 328 3.42 -15.35 14.25
N ASP A 329 4.09 -15.54 15.39
CA ASP A 329 3.45 -15.58 16.70
C ASP A 329 3.34 -14.17 17.31
N LEU A 330 2.13 -13.61 17.29
CA LEU A 330 1.79 -12.31 17.89
C LEU A 330 1.06 -12.45 19.24
N THR A 331 1.08 -13.63 19.87
CA THR A 331 0.35 -13.88 21.14
C THR A 331 0.83 -13.02 22.31
N GLY A 332 2.06 -12.51 22.24
CA GLY A 332 2.60 -11.54 23.20
C GLY A 332 1.98 -10.13 23.11
N PHE A 333 1.22 -9.83 22.06
CA PHE A 333 0.58 -8.54 21.82
C PHE A 333 -0.94 -8.62 22.04
N TYR A 334 -1.43 -8.04 23.14
CA TYR A 334 -2.84 -8.10 23.52
C TYR A 334 -3.55 -6.74 23.65
N ASN A 335 -2.82 -5.63 23.78
CA ASN A 335 -3.41 -4.30 23.99
C ASN A 335 -3.07 -3.34 22.85
N PHE A 336 -4.09 -2.99 22.08
CA PHE A 336 -3.98 -2.19 20.86
C PHE A 336 -4.72 -0.85 20.97
N SER A 337 -4.36 0.10 20.12
CA SER A 337 -5.11 1.34 19.93
C SER A 337 -5.07 1.79 18.48
N SER A 338 -6.17 1.57 17.77
CA SER A 338 -6.33 1.85 16.35
C SER A 338 -5.16 1.31 15.52
N VAL A 339 -4.75 0.09 15.82
CA VAL A 339 -3.46 -0.44 15.35
C VAL A 339 -3.47 -0.64 13.84
N THR A 340 -2.39 -0.18 13.19
CA THR A 340 -2.08 -0.53 11.80
C THR A 340 -1.06 -1.67 11.78
N MET A 341 -1.41 -2.78 11.14
CA MET A 341 -0.55 -3.94 10.98
C MET A 341 -0.06 -4.08 9.53
N GLN A 342 1.25 -4.06 9.33
CA GLN A 342 1.91 -4.24 8.04
C GLN A 342 2.74 -5.53 8.08
N LEU A 343 2.16 -6.63 7.61
CA LEU A 343 2.70 -7.99 7.71
C LEU A 343 2.93 -8.64 6.33
N TYR A 344 2.98 -7.83 5.28
CA TYR A 344 3.03 -8.24 3.88
C TYR A 344 4.43 -8.69 3.44
N SER A 345 4.58 -9.18 2.21
CA SER A 345 5.88 -9.56 1.62
C SER A 345 6.72 -10.49 2.50
N ASN A 346 6.07 -11.46 3.14
CA ASN A 346 6.72 -12.53 3.89
C ASN A 346 6.31 -13.86 3.24
N PRO A 347 6.97 -14.25 2.12
CA PRO A 347 6.47 -15.29 1.21
C PRO A 347 6.49 -16.70 1.80
N SER A 348 7.04 -16.89 3.00
CA SER A 348 7.11 -18.19 3.67
C SER A 348 6.23 -18.30 4.93
N ILE A 349 5.58 -17.21 5.35
CA ILE A 349 4.63 -17.22 6.48
C ILE A 349 3.33 -17.89 6.05
N GLN A 350 2.88 -18.87 6.83
CA GLN A 350 1.70 -19.69 6.59
C GLN A 350 0.57 -19.39 7.58
N GLU A 351 0.90 -18.90 8.77
CA GLU A 351 -0.05 -18.59 9.84
C GLU A 351 0.36 -17.29 10.55
N ILE A 352 -0.62 -16.49 10.94
CA ILE A 352 -0.42 -15.40 11.90
C ILE A 352 -1.26 -15.76 13.12
N ARG A 353 -0.62 -15.87 14.28
CA ARG A 353 -1.28 -16.25 15.52
C ARG A 353 -1.48 -15.04 16.42
N PHE A 354 -2.72 -14.68 16.68
CA PHE A 354 -3.07 -13.60 17.59
C PHE A 354 -3.28 -14.11 19.02
N ALA A 355 -3.20 -13.22 20.01
CA ALA A 355 -3.50 -13.55 21.40
C ALA A 355 -4.97 -13.96 21.57
N PRO A 356 -5.28 -14.89 22.51
CA PRO A 356 -6.63 -15.39 22.76
C PRO A 356 -7.55 -14.37 23.46
N SER A 357 -7.07 -13.17 23.75
CA SER A 357 -7.89 -12.05 24.21
C SER A 357 -7.23 -10.75 23.80
N LEU A 358 -7.97 -9.91 23.11
CA LEU A 358 -7.50 -8.63 22.57
C LEU A 358 -8.30 -7.47 23.14
N THR A 359 -7.61 -6.38 23.49
CA THR A 359 -8.24 -5.09 23.82
C THR A 359 -7.84 -4.04 22.81
N GLY A 360 -8.75 -3.09 22.55
CA GLY A 360 -8.56 -2.05 21.54
C GLY A 360 -9.19 -2.40 20.20
N ASN A 361 -8.74 -1.73 19.14
CA ASN A 361 -9.32 -1.87 17.81
C ASN A 361 -8.26 -1.93 16.70
N LEU A 362 -8.59 -2.66 15.63
CA LEU A 362 -7.77 -2.80 14.42
C LEU A 362 -8.20 -1.77 13.37
N SER A 363 -7.26 -0.97 12.86
CA SER A 363 -7.52 0.06 11.84
C SER A 363 -7.12 -0.38 10.43
N ALA A 364 -6.05 -1.16 10.30
CA ALA A 364 -5.61 -1.69 9.04
C ALA A 364 -4.87 -3.02 9.22
N LEU A 365 -5.09 -3.97 8.31
CA LEU A 365 -4.36 -5.22 8.24
C LEU A 365 -3.91 -5.51 6.80
N ASN A 366 -2.60 -5.46 6.59
CA ASN A 366 -1.98 -5.77 5.32
C ASN A 366 -1.14 -7.04 5.43
N THR A 367 -1.53 -8.10 4.73
CA THR A 367 -0.90 -9.43 4.72
C THR A 367 -0.67 -9.93 3.29
N TYR A 368 -0.65 -9.03 2.31
CA TYR A 368 -0.50 -9.38 0.90
C TYR A 368 0.87 -9.95 0.57
N SER A 369 0.96 -10.77 -0.49
CA SER A 369 2.22 -11.40 -0.93
C SER A 369 2.91 -12.24 0.16
N CYS A 370 2.11 -12.92 0.99
CA CYS A 370 2.56 -13.93 1.93
C CYS A 370 2.16 -15.33 1.40
N ASN A 371 2.20 -16.35 2.25
CA ASN A 371 1.80 -17.71 1.90
C ASN A 371 0.80 -18.29 2.91
N LEU A 372 -0.09 -17.43 3.43
CA LEU A 372 -1.05 -17.81 4.45
C LEU A 372 -1.96 -18.94 3.96
N THR A 373 -2.28 -19.89 4.84
CA THR A 373 -3.30 -20.93 4.56
C THR A 373 -4.67 -20.56 5.10
N THR A 374 -4.68 -19.87 6.25
CA THR A 374 -5.86 -19.38 6.94
C THR A 374 -5.53 -18.02 7.55
N LEU A 375 -6.50 -17.10 7.54
CA LEU A 375 -6.43 -15.86 8.29
C LEU A 375 -7.55 -15.81 9.32
N ASP A 376 -7.21 -16.12 10.57
CA ASP A 376 -8.17 -16.16 11.66
C ASP A 376 -8.17 -14.84 12.45
N LEU A 377 -9.28 -14.11 12.38
CA LEU A 377 -9.51 -12.84 13.08
C LEU A 377 -10.67 -12.96 14.08
N THR A 378 -11.05 -14.16 14.52
CA THR A 378 -12.18 -14.34 15.46
C THR A 378 -11.96 -13.68 16.81
N MET A 379 -10.71 -13.38 17.17
CA MET A 379 -10.37 -12.66 18.40
C MET A 379 -10.59 -11.15 18.31
N TRP A 380 -10.76 -10.60 17.11
CA TRP A 380 -11.02 -9.19 16.89
C TRP A 380 -12.51 -8.89 16.85
N THR A 381 -13.04 -8.28 17.92
CA THR A 381 -14.44 -7.86 18.01
C THR A 381 -14.64 -6.35 17.78
N THR A 382 -13.56 -5.58 17.70
CA THR A 382 -13.61 -4.12 17.59
C THR A 382 -12.66 -3.66 16.49
N PHE A 383 -13.18 -2.88 15.56
CA PHE A 383 -12.45 -2.34 14.42
C PHE A 383 -12.60 -0.82 14.38
N ALA A 384 -11.69 -0.13 13.70
CA ALA A 384 -11.86 1.29 13.42
C ALA A 384 -13.05 1.54 12.48
N THR A 385 -13.52 2.80 12.42
CA THR A 385 -14.58 3.23 11.50
C THR A 385 -14.12 3.32 10.02
N THR A 386 -12.84 3.10 9.77
CA THR A 386 -12.22 3.10 8.44
C THR A 386 -11.38 1.84 8.23
N PHE A 387 -11.82 0.69 8.78
CA PHE A 387 -11.03 -0.53 8.74
C PHE A 387 -10.78 -0.97 7.30
N ILE A 388 -9.50 -1.18 6.96
CA ILE A 388 -9.07 -1.70 5.66
C ILE A 388 -8.32 -3.02 5.82
N MET A 389 -8.57 -3.95 4.92
CA MET A 389 -7.84 -5.21 4.84
C MET A 389 -7.34 -5.45 3.42
N ASP A 390 -6.04 -5.71 3.30
CA ASP A 390 -5.39 -6.15 2.06
C ASP A 390 -4.63 -7.45 2.31
N THR A 391 -5.22 -8.57 1.89
CA THR A 391 -4.70 -9.94 2.02
C THR A 391 -4.58 -10.63 0.65
N LYS A 392 -4.54 -9.86 -0.44
CA LYS A 392 -4.41 -10.38 -1.80
C LYS A 392 -3.09 -11.13 -2.01
N GLN A 393 -3.00 -11.90 -3.09
CA GLN A 393 -1.77 -12.60 -3.49
C GLN A 393 -1.24 -13.57 -2.42
N ASN A 394 -2.14 -14.22 -1.68
CA ASN A 394 -1.83 -15.37 -0.83
C ASN A 394 -2.31 -16.66 -1.52
N PRO A 395 -1.49 -17.30 -2.35
CA PRO A 395 -1.94 -18.38 -3.25
C PRO A 395 -2.42 -19.64 -2.53
N ASN A 396 -2.17 -19.77 -1.23
CA ASN A 396 -2.64 -20.89 -0.41
C ASN A 396 -3.74 -20.52 0.58
N LEU A 397 -4.20 -19.26 0.61
CA LEU A 397 -5.18 -18.80 1.58
C LEU A 397 -6.57 -19.32 1.22
N GLN A 398 -7.08 -20.25 2.02
CA GLN A 398 -8.34 -20.95 1.78
C GLN A 398 -9.53 -20.34 2.54
N GLU A 399 -9.26 -19.66 3.66
CA GLU A 399 -10.28 -19.20 4.57
C GLU A 399 -9.88 -17.92 5.31
N ILE A 400 -10.84 -17.00 5.46
CA ILE A 400 -10.74 -15.82 6.33
C ILE A 400 -11.88 -15.91 7.33
N ARG A 401 -11.58 -15.88 8.62
CA ARG A 401 -12.57 -15.98 9.70
C ARG A 401 -12.69 -14.67 10.45
N PHE A 402 -13.92 -14.26 10.74
CA PHE A 402 -14.23 -13.09 11.57
C PHE A 402 -15.00 -13.52 12.82
N ALA A 403 -14.98 -12.68 13.86
CA ALA A 403 -15.85 -12.87 15.01
C ALA A 403 -17.33 -12.78 14.59
N SER A 404 -18.20 -13.53 15.27
CA SER A 404 -19.65 -13.51 14.98
C SER A 404 -20.32 -12.18 15.31
N SER A 405 -19.71 -11.38 16.18
CA SER A 405 -20.19 -10.05 16.58
C SER A 405 -19.03 -9.08 16.60
N ILE A 406 -19.16 -8.00 15.85
CA ILE A 406 -18.12 -6.99 15.67
C ILE A 406 -18.68 -5.58 15.79
N THR A 407 -17.81 -4.63 16.10
CA THR A 407 -18.07 -3.19 16.04
C THR A 407 -17.03 -2.51 15.15
N GLY A 408 -17.36 -1.32 14.64
CA GLY A 408 -16.55 -0.62 13.64
C GLY A 408 -17.16 -0.74 12.25
N THR A 409 -16.38 -0.34 11.24
CA THR A 409 -16.86 -0.23 9.87
C THR A 409 -15.77 -0.68 8.90
N MET A 410 -16.06 -1.70 8.09
CA MET A 410 -15.12 -2.15 7.05
C MET A 410 -15.30 -1.28 5.80
N PHE A 411 -14.24 -0.57 5.42
CA PHE A 411 -14.20 0.26 4.22
C PHE A 411 -13.73 -0.52 2.98
N ARG A 412 -12.86 -1.52 3.18
CA ARG A 412 -12.25 -2.27 2.08
C ARG A 412 -11.84 -3.66 2.52
N LEU A 413 -12.09 -4.65 1.65
CA LEU A 413 -11.49 -5.99 1.73
C LEU A 413 -10.95 -6.40 0.36
N TYR A 414 -9.64 -6.55 0.26
CA TYR A 414 -8.97 -7.14 -0.91
C TYR A 414 -8.40 -8.50 -0.54
N ALA A 415 -8.86 -9.54 -1.21
CA ALA A 415 -8.42 -10.93 -1.10
C ALA A 415 -8.38 -11.59 -2.49
N ASP A 416 -7.98 -10.83 -3.52
CA ASP A 416 -7.83 -11.32 -4.88
C ASP A 416 -6.56 -12.17 -5.06
N ARG A 417 -6.59 -13.07 -6.06
CA ARG A 417 -5.47 -13.99 -6.34
C ARG A 417 -5.04 -14.80 -5.12
N CYS A 418 -6.03 -15.26 -4.36
CA CYS A 418 -5.86 -16.21 -3.27
C CYS A 418 -6.39 -17.59 -3.70
N ASN A 419 -6.64 -18.49 -2.75
CA ASN A 419 -7.28 -19.78 -3.01
C ASN A 419 -8.51 -19.99 -2.11
N LEU A 420 -9.28 -18.92 -1.89
CA LEU A 420 -10.45 -18.95 -1.02
C LEU A 420 -11.43 -20.02 -1.49
N THR A 421 -11.95 -20.79 -0.56
CA THR A 421 -12.84 -21.92 -0.83
C THR A 421 -14.20 -21.72 -0.20
N GLY A 422 -15.24 -22.35 -0.77
CA GLY A 422 -16.57 -22.37 -0.16
C GLY A 422 -17.19 -20.98 -0.06
N THR A 423 -17.44 -20.51 1.16
CA THR A 423 -18.13 -19.23 1.41
C THR A 423 -17.20 -18.23 2.10
N LEU A 424 -17.09 -17.03 1.54
CA LEU A 424 -16.57 -15.87 2.27
C LEU A 424 -17.72 -15.24 3.06
N ASP A 425 -17.72 -15.40 4.38
CA ASP A 425 -18.77 -14.87 5.24
C ASP A 425 -18.43 -13.47 5.75
N LEU A 426 -19.20 -12.47 5.30
CA LEU A 426 -19.16 -11.08 5.74
C LEU A 426 -20.47 -10.66 6.43
N SER A 427 -21.31 -11.61 6.85
CA SER A 427 -22.64 -11.35 7.42
C SER A 427 -22.61 -10.57 8.75
N MET A 428 -21.49 -10.61 9.47
CA MET A 428 -21.28 -9.84 10.69
C MET A 428 -21.08 -8.33 10.43
N TRP A 429 -20.73 -7.93 9.21
CA TRP A 429 -20.48 -6.53 8.84
C TRP A 429 -21.76 -5.79 8.47
N GLN A 430 -22.56 -5.40 9.47
CA GLN A 430 -23.72 -4.53 9.26
C GLN A 430 -23.33 -3.09 8.90
N ASN A 431 -22.15 -2.64 9.33
CA ASN A 431 -21.60 -1.33 8.99
C ASN A 431 -20.48 -1.50 7.97
N LEU A 432 -20.78 -1.20 6.72
CA LEU A 432 -19.78 -1.10 5.66
C LEU A 432 -19.55 0.38 5.35
N GLY A 433 -18.31 0.74 4.99
CA GLY A 433 -17.92 2.14 4.84
C GLY A 433 -18.71 2.86 3.75
N THR A 434 -18.67 4.20 3.76
CA THR A 434 -19.16 4.99 2.63
C THR A 434 -18.24 4.76 1.43
N GLY A 435 -18.66 3.97 0.47
CA GLY A 435 -17.86 3.56 -0.69
C GLY A 435 -17.09 2.26 -0.44
N PHE A 436 -17.75 1.27 0.16
CA PHE A 436 -17.19 -0.06 0.39
C PHE A 436 -16.69 -0.72 -0.91
N GLN A 437 -15.53 -1.38 -0.80
CA GLN A 437 -14.86 -2.06 -1.92
C GLN A 437 -14.54 -3.51 -1.55
N LEU A 438 -14.95 -4.42 -2.41
CA LEU A 438 -14.61 -5.84 -2.31
C LEU A 438 -13.91 -6.32 -3.58
N ASP A 439 -12.67 -6.81 -3.45
CA ASP A 439 -11.94 -7.45 -4.54
C ASP A 439 -11.55 -8.87 -4.10
N VAL A 440 -12.13 -9.88 -4.74
CA VAL A 440 -11.92 -11.31 -4.46
C VAL A 440 -11.75 -12.12 -5.74
N TYR A 441 -11.41 -11.46 -6.85
CA TYR A 441 -11.27 -12.10 -8.15
C TYR A 441 -10.11 -13.11 -8.18
N SER A 442 -10.18 -14.07 -9.11
CA SER A 442 -9.21 -15.16 -9.23
C SER A 442 -9.15 -16.06 -7.99
N ASN A 443 -10.30 -16.35 -7.37
CA ASN A 443 -10.47 -17.39 -6.35
C ASN A 443 -11.39 -18.49 -6.92
N ALA A 444 -10.84 -19.41 -7.71
CA ALA A 444 -11.61 -20.37 -8.50
C ALA A 444 -12.49 -21.32 -7.66
N LEU A 445 -12.16 -21.51 -6.37
CA LEU A 445 -12.88 -22.38 -5.44
C LEU A 445 -13.88 -21.62 -4.54
N LEU A 446 -13.96 -20.29 -4.64
CA LEU A 446 -14.91 -19.47 -3.91
C LEU A 446 -16.28 -19.60 -4.55
N GLN A 447 -17.22 -20.20 -3.83
CA GLN A 447 -18.56 -20.55 -4.32
C GLN A 447 -19.63 -19.54 -3.91
N ASN A 448 -19.42 -18.80 -2.82
CA ASN A 448 -20.40 -17.86 -2.30
C ASN A 448 -19.75 -16.71 -1.51
N ILE A 449 -20.44 -15.57 -1.44
CA ILE A 449 -20.10 -14.42 -0.60
C ILE A 449 -21.35 -14.03 0.17
N ASN A 450 -21.33 -14.19 1.49
CA ASN A 450 -22.46 -13.82 2.35
C ASN A 450 -22.28 -12.40 2.87
N PHE A 451 -23.30 -11.57 2.71
CA PHE A 451 -23.35 -10.23 3.29
C PHE A 451 -24.42 -10.13 4.38
N ALA A 452 -24.36 -9.08 5.19
CA ALA A 452 -25.40 -8.78 6.16
C ALA A 452 -26.73 -8.47 5.45
N SER A 453 -27.85 -8.91 6.02
CA SER A 453 -29.19 -8.63 5.47
C SER A 453 -29.62 -7.16 5.59
N SER A 454 -28.90 -6.36 6.38
CA SER A 454 -29.08 -4.92 6.51
C SER A 454 -27.72 -4.26 6.63
N ILE A 455 -27.38 -3.42 5.65
CA ILE A 455 -26.08 -2.75 5.56
C ILE A 455 -26.27 -1.24 5.67
N THR A 456 -25.52 -0.62 6.58
CA THR A 456 -25.31 0.83 6.61
C THR A 456 -24.09 1.18 5.76
N GLY A 457 -24.08 2.39 5.19
CA GLY A 457 -23.04 2.85 4.25
C GLY A 457 -23.44 2.73 2.78
N THR A 458 -22.46 2.85 1.89
CA THR A 458 -22.67 2.83 0.44
C THR A 458 -21.74 1.84 -0.25
N LEU A 459 -22.26 1.07 -1.20
CA LEU A 459 -21.43 0.22 -2.06
C LEU A 459 -20.71 1.08 -3.10
N MET A 460 -19.44 0.79 -3.40
CA MET A 460 -18.72 1.35 -4.54
C MET A 460 -18.34 0.29 -5.58
N ARG A 461 -17.84 -0.88 -5.15
CA ARG A 461 -17.37 -1.90 -6.08
C ARG A 461 -17.41 -3.32 -5.52
N ILE A 462 -17.75 -4.27 -6.39
CA ILE A 462 -17.53 -5.71 -6.19
C ILE A 462 -16.81 -6.28 -7.41
N ASN A 463 -15.59 -6.76 -7.21
CA ASN A 463 -14.81 -7.50 -8.21
C ASN A 463 -14.66 -8.95 -7.78
N ALA A 464 -15.46 -9.85 -8.34
CA ALA A 464 -15.43 -11.29 -8.05
C ALA A 464 -15.48 -12.12 -9.34
N TYR A 465 -14.66 -11.73 -10.32
CA TYR A 465 -14.53 -12.41 -11.60
C TYR A 465 -13.44 -13.51 -11.55
N TYR A 466 -13.52 -14.52 -12.43
CA TYR A 466 -12.71 -15.75 -12.33
C TYR A 466 -12.82 -16.43 -10.95
N CYS A 467 -14.03 -16.45 -10.40
CA CYS A 467 -14.34 -17.22 -9.19
C CYS A 467 -15.19 -18.43 -9.55
N GLY A 468 -15.53 -19.23 -8.53
CA GLY A 468 -16.42 -20.39 -8.66
C GLY A 468 -17.85 -20.09 -8.21
N LEU A 469 -18.31 -18.82 -8.25
CA LEU A 469 -19.58 -18.43 -7.63
C LEU A 469 -20.74 -19.23 -8.22
N THR A 470 -21.63 -19.70 -7.34
CA THR A 470 -22.78 -20.54 -7.67
C THR A 470 -24.07 -19.96 -7.10
N GLY A 471 -25.21 -20.34 -7.67
CA GLY A 471 -26.51 -19.93 -7.13
C GLY A 471 -26.72 -18.42 -7.22
N THR A 472 -27.13 -17.79 -6.11
CA THR A 472 -27.48 -16.37 -6.07
C THR A 472 -26.47 -15.57 -5.26
N LEU A 473 -25.91 -14.53 -5.86
CA LEU A 473 -25.19 -13.50 -5.11
C LEU A 473 -26.22 -12.53 -4.50
N ASP A 474 -26.39 -12.58 -3.18
CA ASP A 474 -27.37 -11.75 -2.48
C ASP A 474 -26.79 -10.37 -2.09
N LEU A 475 -27.25 -9.33 -2.77
CA LEU A 475 -26.91 -7.92 -2.52
C LEU A 475 -28.12 -7.16 -1.93
N SER A 476 -29.16 -7.85 -1.46
CA SER A 476 -30.41 -7.24 -1.00
C SER A 476 -30.28 -6.35 0.24
N GLY A 477 -29.24 -6.56 1.04
CA GLY A 477 -28.93 -5.71 2.20
C GLY A 477 -28.49 -4.29 1.84
N TRP A 478 -28.08 -4.03 0.58
CA TRP A 478 -27.61 -2.73 0.11
C TRP A 478 -28.76 -1.84 -0.35
N LYS A 479 -29.05 -0.81 0.43
CA LYS A 479 -30.04 0.23 0.09
C LYS A 479 -29.43 1.51 -0.48
N ASN A 480 -28.11 1.67 -0.36
CA ASN A 480 -27.40 2.85 -0.86
C ASN A 480 -26.14 2.45 -1.65
N PHE A 481 -26.00 3.05 -2.81
CA PHE A 481 -24.84 3.02 -3.70
C PHE A 481 -24.19 4.41 -3.70
N VAL A 482 -22.91 4.48 -4.05
CA VAL A 482 -22.23 5.78 -4.23
C VAL A 482 -22.88 6.57 -5.37
N SER A 483 -22.92 7.90 -5.25
CA SER A 483 -23.55 8.79 -6.25
C SER A 483 -22.85 8.78 -7.61
N THR A 484 -21.56 8.46 -7.64
CA THR A 484 -20.75 8.28 -8.87
C THR A 484 -21.03 6.96 -9.60
N GLY A 485 -21.82 6.10 -8.97
CA GLY A 485 -22.28 4.81 -9.48
C GLY A 485 -21.37 3.64 -9.12
N VAL A 486 -22.00 2.48 -8.93
CA VAL A 486 -21.35 1.22 -8.52
C VAL A 486 -20.86 0.41 -9.71
N ASP A 487 -19.71 -0.24 -9.56
CA ASP A 487 -19.23 -1.24 -10.51
C ASP A 487 -19.26 -2.64 -9.92
N ILE A 488 -19.87 -3.59 -10.65
CA ILE A 488 -19.90 -5.00 -10.29
C ILE A 488 -19.33 -5.81 -11.45
N ALA A 489 -18.22 -6.51 -11.20
CA ALA A 489 -17.55 -7.38 -12.17
C ALA A 489 -17.59 -8.83 -11.68
N LEU A 490 -18.35 -9.66 -12.39
CA LEU A 490 -18.65 -11.07 -12.07
C LEU A 490 -18.41 -12.00 -13.26
N TYR A 491 -17.66 -11.57 -14.26
CA TYR A 491 -17.41 -12.39 -15.44
C TYR A 491 -16.61 -13.66 -15.13
N ASN A 492 -16.84 -14.73 -15.90
CA ASN A 492 -16.29 -16.08 -15.68
C ASN A 492 -16.69 -16.73 -14.34
N ASN A 493 -17.95 -16.58 -13.92
CA ASN A 493 -18.58 -17.42 -12.89
C ASN A 493 -19.64 -18.31 -13.55
N TYR A 494 -19.21 -19.42 -14.15
CA TYR A 494 -20.06 -20.24 -15.03
C TYR A 494 -21.35 -20.77 -14.37
N ASN A 495 -21.33 -20.92 -13.04
CA ASN A 495 -22.43 -21.49 -12.26
C ASN A 495 -23.27 -20.44 -11.50
N LEU A 496 -22.96 -19.15 -11.64
CA LEU A 496 -23.76 -18.09 -11.05
C LEU A 496 -25.10 -18.01 -11.78
N GLN A 497 -26.19 -18.09 -11.02
CA GLN A 497 -27.55 -18.16 -11.53
C GLN A 497 -28.28 -16.81 -11.44
N SER A 498 -28.04 -16.01 -10.41
CA SER A 498 -28.69 -14.70 -10.29
C SER A 498 -27.97 -13.76 -9.34
N ILE A 499 -28.42 -12.50 -9.34
CA ILE A 499 -28.07 -11.48 -8.35
C ILE A 499 -29.37 -10.99 -7.74
N ASN A 500 -29.45 -10.96 -6.42
CA ASN A 500 -30.60 -10.40 -5.72
C ASN A 500 -30.27 -8.97 -5.28
N PHE A 501 -31.02 -7.99 -5.77
CA PHE A 501 -30.92 -6.61 -5.31
C PHE A 501 -31.99 -6.30 -4.26
N SER A 502 -31.89 -5.15 -3.60
CA SER A 502 -32.87 -4.72 -2.60
C SER A 502 -34.29 -4.69 -3.20
N SER A 503 -35.26 -5.20 -2.45
CA SER A 503 -36.69 -5.14 -2.81
C SER A 503 -37.29 -3.73 -2.70
N THR A 504 -36.59 -2.82 -2.00
CA THR A 504 -36.88 -1.38 -1.95
C THR A 504 -35.98 -0.61 -2.91
N PRO A 505 -36.39 0.60 -3.37
CA PRO A 505 -35.54 1.43 -4.22
C PRO A 505 -34.14 1.64 -3.64
N VAL A 506 -33.11 1.40 -4.45
CA VAL A 506 -31.71 1.64 -4.10
C VAL A 506 -31.36 3.08 -4.43
N SER A 507 -30.83 3.81 -3.44
CA SER A 507 -30.30 5.16 -3.65
C SER A 507 -28.95 5.10 -4.37
N GLY A 508 -28.73 5.94 -5.38
CA GLY A 508 -27.51 5.94 -6.19
C GLY A 508 -27.56 4.97 -7.39
N PRO A 509 -26.78 5.21 -8.46
CA PRO A 509 -26.90 4.41 -9.69
C PRO A 509 -26.02 3.15 -9.69
N LEU A 510 -26.44 2.13 -10.43
CA LEU A 510 -25.55 1.07 -10.88
C LEU A 510 -24.88 1.52 -12.18
N ARG A 511 -23.55 1.70 -12.16
CA ARG A 511 -22.80 2.18 -13.32
C ARG A 511 -22.39 1.05 -14.23
N THR A 512 -21.77 0.01 -13.67
CA THR A 512 -21.25 -1.11 -14.46
C THR A 512 -21.72 -2.43 -13.89
N LEU A 513 -22.20 -3.32 -14.75
CA LEU A 513 -22.47 -4.72 -14.43
C LEU A 513 -21.89 -5.61 -15.52
N GLN A 514 -20.87 -6.40 -15.19
CA GLN A 514 -20.20 -7.31 -16.13
C GLN A 514 -20.43 -8.76 -15.72
N LEU A 515 -21.13 -9.52 -16.55
CA LEU A 515 -21.52 -10.91 -16.31
C LEU A 515 -21.12 -11.84 -17.47
N SER A 516 -20.10 -11.46 -18.24
CA SER A 516 -19.62 -12.27 -19.37
C SER A 516 -19.25 -13.70 -18.95
N ASN A 517 -19.53 -14.70 -19.76
CA ASN A 517 -19.23 -16.13 -19.50
C ASN A 517 -19.88 -16.70 -18.22
N ASN A 518 -21.06 -16.19 -17.83
CA ASN A 518 -21.88 -16.77 -16.76
C ASN A 518 -22.96 -17.65 -17.40
N THR A 519 -22.63 -18.87 -17.78
CA THR A 519 -23.47 -19.72 -18.65
C THR A 519 -24.73 -20.29 -17.99
N SER A 520 -24.83 -20.22 -16.65
CA SER A 520 -26.00 -20.62 -15.88
C SER A 520 -26.89 -19.44 -15.47
N LEU A 521 -26.59 -18.24 -15.99
CA LEU A 521 -27.25 -17.02 -15.57
C LEU A 521 -28.73 -17.02 -15.98
N GLY A 522 -29.58 -16.79 -14.98
CA GLY A 522 -31.01 -16.59 -15.13
C GLY A 522 -31.39 -15.12 -15.15
N TYR A 523 -32.64 -14.85 -14.77
CA TYR A 523 -33.17 -13.50 -14.69
C TYR A 523 -32.58 -12.70 -13.52
N ILE A 524 -32.34 -11.41 -13.76
CA ILE A 524 -31.97 -10.40 -12.76
C ILE A 524 -33.02 -9.29 -12.80
N ASP A 525 -33.57 -8.95 -11.64
CA ASP A 525 -34.53 -7.86 -11.48
C ASP A 525 -33.81 -6.50 -11.33
N PHE A 526 -34.03 -5.60 -12.29
CA PHE A 526 -33.47 -4.24 -12.28
C PHE A 526 -34.44 -3.19 -11.73
N THR A 527 -35.70 -3.54 -11.46
CA THR A 527 -36.80 -2.57 -11.27
C THR A 527 -36.65 -1.63 -10.07
N LYS A 528 -35.75 -1.94 -9.13
CA LYS A 528 -35.46 -1.13 -7.94
C LYS A 528 -34.14 -0.36 -8.02
N LEU A 529 -33.44 -0.45 -9.14
CA LEU A 529 -32.16 0.23 -9.35
C LEU A 529 -32.35 1.57 -10.06
N SER A 530 -31.32 2.40 -9.99
CA SER A 530 -31.20 3.63 -10.77
C SER A 530 -30.11 3.49 -11.83
N VAL A 531 -30.39 4.00 -13.04
CA VAL A 531 -29.47 4.05 -14.20
C VAL A 531 -29.38 5.47 -14.79
N ALA A 532 -29.73 6.47 -13.98
CA ALA A 532 -29.76 7.89 -14.37
C ALA A 532 -28.36 8.53 -14.26
N ILE A 533 -27.39 7.97 -14.99
CA ILE A 533 -26.01 8.48 -15.04
C ILE A 533 -25.41 8.34 -16.45
N ALA A 534 -24.44 9.19 -16.77
CA ALA A 534 -23.63 9.03 -17.98
C ALA A 534 -22.63 7.86 -17.84
N ASN A 535 -22.14 7.33 -18.96
CA ASN A 535 -21.11 6.30 -19.01
C ASN A 535 -21.45 4.99 -18.25
N MET A 536 -22.72 4.58 -18.31
CA MET A 536 -23.20 3.30 -17.75
C MET A 536 -22.95 2.14 -18.71
N SER A 537 -22.60 0.94 -18.23
CA SER A 537 -22.33 -0.23 -19.06
C SER A 537 -22.80 -1.55 -18.45
N PHE A 538 -23.80 -2.19 -19.07
CA PHE A 538 -24.25 -3.53 -18.72
C PHE A 538 -23.86 -4.55 -19.80
N LEU A 539 -23.05 -5.53 -19.41
CA LEU A 539 -22.40 -6.49 -20.31
C LEU A 539 -22.80 -7.92 -19.94
N PHE A 540 -23.64 -8.51 -20.78
CA PHE A 540 -24.08 -9.90 -20.72
C PHE A 540 -23.65 -10.59 -22.02
N THR A 541 -22.42 -11.08 -22.06
CA THR A 541 -21.86 -11.73 -23.26
C THR A 541 -21.61 -13.20 -22.95
N ASN A 542 -22.03 -14.10 -23.85
CA ASN A 542 -21.88 -15.54 -23.65
C ASN A 542 -22.50 -16.05 -22.32
N CYS A 543 -23.75 -15.65 -22.04
CA CYS A 543 -24.45 -16.00 -20.79
C CYS A 543 -25.56 -17.06 -20.98
N ASN A 544 -25.84 -17.51 -22.20
CA ASN A 544 -26.93 -18.42 -22.54
C ASN A 544 -28.34 -17.95 -22.12
N LEU A 545 -28.57 -16.64 -22.05
CA LEU A 545 -29.88 -16.09 -21.67
C LEU A 545 -30.93 -16.44 -22.73
N SER A 546 -32.08 -16.96 -22.31
CA SER A 546 -33.21 -17.23 -23.19
C SER A 546 -33.89 -15.94 -23.66
N THR A 547 -34.60 -15.98 -24.80
CA THR A 547 -35.33 -14.81 -25.32
C THR A 547 -36.29 -14.21 -24.29
N ALA A 548 -36.96 -15.05 -23.49
CA ALA A 548 -37.86 -14.59 -22.43
C ALA A 548 -37.13 -13.74 -21.37
N ILE A 549 -35.93 -14.17 -20.97
CA ILE A 549 -35.10 -13.43 -20.00
C ILE A 549 -34.58 -12.14 -20.61
N VAL A 550 -34.06 -12.20 -21.85
CA VAL A 550 -33.56 -11.03 -22.57
C VAL A 550 -34.66 -9.96 -22.72
N ASN A 551 -35.86 -10.36 -23.15
CA ASN A 551 -37.00 -9.45 -23.29
C ASN A 551 -37.36 -8.79 -21.95
N ARG A 552 -37.45 -9.60 -20.87
CA ARG A 552 -37.80 -9.10 -19.54
C ARG A 552 -36.77 -8.11 -19.01
N MET A 553 -35.47 -8.43 -19.11
CA MET A 553 -34.40 -7.53 -18.67
C MET A 553 -34.42 -6.20 -19.42
N LEU A 554 -34.64 -6.22 -20.75
CA LEU A 554 -34.77 -4.98 -21.54
C LEU A 554 -35.96 -4.13 -21.10
N VAL A 555 -37.11 -4.76 -20.77
CA VAL A 555 -38.29 -4.06 -20.25
C VAL A 555 -38.00 -3.42 -18.88
N ASP A 556 -37.40 -4.16 -17.96
CA ASP A 556 -37.06 -3.64 -16.63
C ASP A 556 -36.11 -2.44 -16.73
N LEU A 557 -35.05 -2.56 -17.54
CA LEU A 557 -34.10 -1.48 -17.79
C LEU A 557 -34.77 -0.26 -18.44
N ASN A 558 -35.67 -0.48 -19.39
CA ASN A 558 -36.42 0.61 -20.02
C ASN A 558 -37.33 1.34 -19.01
N ALA A 559 -37.93 0.62 -18.06
CA ALA A 559 -38.82 1.18 -17.06
C ALA A 559 -38.10 2.14 -16.11
N ILE A 560 -36.84 1.85 -15.76
CA ILE A 560 -36.01 2.70 -14.88
C ILE A 560 -35.16 3.74 -15.64
N ALA A 561 -35.09 3.66 -16.96
CA ALA A 561 -34.27 4.54 -17.80
C ALA A 561 -34.90 5.92 -18.03
N THR A 562 -34.11 6.97 -17.81
CA THR A 562 -34.44 8.37 -18.11
C THR A 562 -33.59 8.91 -19.27
N SER A 563 -34.09 9.91 -20.00
CA SER A 563 -33.35 10.63 -21.04
C SER A 563 -32.33 11.62 -20.43
N GLY A 564 -31.42 12.17 -21.25
CA GLY A 564 -30.50 13.24 -20.84
C GLY A 564 -29.10 12.80 -20.43
N TYR A 565 -28.75 11.51 -20.60
CA TYR A 565 -27.41 10.98 -20.30
C TYR A 565 -26.79 10.33 -21.54
N SER A 566 -25.48 10.48 -21.71
CA SER A 566 -24.70 9.96 -22.83
C SER A 566 -23.79 8.79 -22.41
N GLY A 567 -23.21 8.10 -23.40
CA GLY A 567 -22.21 7.04 -23.18
C GLY A 567 -22.76 5.76 -22.54
N ARG A 568 -24.07 5.51 -22.62
CA ARG A 568 -24.72 4.36 -21.99
C ARG A 568 -24.74 3.15 -22.91
N LEU A 569 -24.36 1.99 -22.41
CA LEU A 569 -24.21 0.74 -23.15
C LEU A 569 -24.99 -0.40 -22.49
N ILE A 570 -25.77 -1.12 -23.28
CA ILE A 570 -26.34 -2.43 -22.95
C ILE A 570 -25.91 -3.39 -24.04
N ARG A 571 -25.18 -4.44 -23.67
CA ARG A 571 -24.69 -5.47 -24.59
C ARG A 571 -25.16 -6.84 -24.11
N ILE A 572 -26.07 -7.45 -24.87
CA ILE A 572 -26.61 -8.79 -24.65
C ILE A 572 -26.37 -9.59 -25.94
N ASN A 573 -25.13 -10.04 -26.16
CA ASN A 573 -24.75 -10.65 -27.44
C ASN A 573 -23.98 -11.99 -27.30
N GLU A 574 -23.44 -12.51 -28.41
CA GLU A 574 -22.76 -13.81 -28.49
C GLU A 574 -23.75 -14.99 -28.30
N ASN A 575 -23.53 -15.92 -27.37
CA ASN A 575 -24.38 -17.10 -27.17
C ASN A 575 -25.71 -16.82 -26.44
N ASN A 576 -26.16 -15.57 -26.39
CA ASN A 576 -27.48 -15.23 -25.88
C ASN A 576 -28.54 -15.38 -26.99
N TYR A 577 -29.79 -15.60 -26.61
CA TYR A 577 -30.88 -15.63 -27.58
C TYR A 577 -31.30 -14.21 -27.98
N PRO A 578 -31.79 -14.01 -29.21
CA PRO A 578 -32.24 -12.70 -29.68
C PRO A 578 -33.48 -12.24 -28.89
N CYS A 579 -33.69 -10.93 -28.79
CA CYS A 579 -34.95 -10.36 -28.32
C CYS A 579 -36.05 -10.47 -29.39
N ASP A 580 -37.32 -10.45 -28.98
CA ASP A 580 -38.47 -10.42 -29.88
C ASP A 580 -39.63 -9.58 -29.28
N THR A 581 -40.82 -9.69 -29.87
CA THR A 581 -42.00 -8.90 -29.50
C THR A 581 -42.94 -9.56 -28.49
N THR A 582 -42.82 -10.87 -28.23
CA THR A 582 -43.88 -11.64 -27.52
C THR A 582 -43.37 -12.69 -26.52
N THR A 583 -42.19 -13.24 -26.70
CA THR A 583 -41.70 -14.36 -25.88
C THR A 583 -41.55 -13.94 -24.42
N GLY A 584 -42.07 -14.78 -23.52
CA GLY A 584 -42.10 -14.49 -22.07
C GLY A 584 -43.13 -13.45 -21.65
N GLY A 585 -43.97 -12.94 -22.57
CA GLY A 585 -44.97 -11.90 -22.27
C GLY A 585 -44.42 -10.47 -22.27
N TYR A 586 -43.18 -10.28 -22.72
CA TYR A 586 -42.49 -8.99 -22.74
C TYR A 586 -42.09 -8.61 -24.17
N ASN A 587 -42.31 -7.35 -24.55
CA ASN A 587 -41.90 -6.82 -25.86
C ASN A 587 -40.48 -6.24 -25.79
N GLY A 588 -39.48 -7.10 -25.98
CA GLY A 588 -38.06 -6.72 -25.91
C GLY A 588 -37.64 -5.76 -27.03
N GLU A 589 -38.16 -5.92 -28.24
CA GLU A 589 -37.84 -5.04 -29.38
C GLU A 589 -38.36 -3.59 -29.17
N SER A 590 -39.56 -3.44 -28.61
CA SER A 590 -40.10 -2.13 -28.24
C SER A 590 -39.26 -1.49 -27.13
N ALA A 591 -38.90 -2.26 -26.10
CA ALA A 591 -38.05 -1.79 -25.01
C ALA A 591 -36.66 -1.36 -25.51
N LYS A 592 -36.04 -2.15 -26.39
CA LYS A 592 -34.77 -1.82 -27.06
C LYS A 592 -34.85 -0.53 -27.85
N THR A 593 -35.89 -0.35 -28.66
CA THR A 593 -36.11 0.88 -29.44
C THR A 593 -36.27 2.10 -28.53
N SER A 594 -37.06 1.97 -27.45
CA SER A 594 -37.23 3.01 -26.44
C SER A 594 -35.91 3.37 -25.75
N LEU A 595 -35.12 2.37 -25.34
CA LEU A 595 -33.78 2.59 -24.75
C LEU A 595 -32.86 3.35 -25.71
N ILE A 596 -32.86 3.00 -27.01
CA ILE A 596 -32.07 3.71 -28.03
C ILE A 596 -32.53 5.18 -28.15
N SER A 597 -33.84 5.44 -28.14
CA SER A 597 -34.38 6.82 -28.13
C SER A 597 -33.97 7.60 -26.89
N LYS A 598 -33.75 6.90 -25.77
CA LYS A 598 -33.17 7.42 -24.53
C LYS A 598 -31.64 7.43 -24.59
N SER A 599 -31.00 7.42 -25.76
CA SER A 599 -29.53 7.54 -25.91
C SER A 599 -28.72 6.38 -25.33
N PHE A 600 -29.30 5.18 -25.20
CA PHE A 600 -28.51 3.96 -24.97
C PHE A 600 -28.02 3.39 -26.30
N THR A 601 -26.77 2.91 -26.31
CA THR A 601 -26.32 1.94 -27.31
C THR A 601 -26.75 0.56 -26.87
N VAL A 602 -27.70 -0.06 -27.57
CA VAL A 602 -28.21 -1.39 -27.23
C VAL A 602 -27.82 -2.38 -28.32
N THR A 603 -26.98 -3.35 -27.98
CA THR A 603 -26.58 -4.44 -28.87
C THR A 603 -27.16 -5.74 -28.36
N THR A 604 -28.08 -6.34 -29.12
CA THR A 604 -28.62 -7.69 -28.87
C THR A 604 -28.17 -8.66 -29.96
N VAL A 605 -28.36 -9.96 -29.73
CA VAL A 605 -28.20 -10.94 -30.80
C VAL A 605 -29.29 -10.72 -31.87
N VAL A 606 -28.87 -10.79 -33.13
CA VAL A 606 -29.66 -10.65 -34.35
C VAL A 606 -29.50 -11.95 -35.15
N PRO A 607 -30.59 -12.71 -35.38
CA PRO A 607 -30.56 -13.87 -36.28
C PRO A 607 -30.17 -13.48 -37.70
N PRO A 608 -29.69 -14.41 -38.54
CA PRO A 608 -29.49 -14.12 -39.94
C PRO A 608 -30.86 -13.85 -40.59
N THR A 609 -30.89 -13.18 -41.74
CA THR A 609 -32.07 -13.14 -42.60
C THR A 609 -31.73 -13.73 -43.96
N ILE A 610 -32.60 -14.62 -44.43
CA ILE A 610 -32.63 -15.06 -45.82
C ILE A 610 -33.71 -14.23 -46.50
N SER A 611 -33.44 -13.77 -47.72
CA SER A 611 -34.53 -13.37 -48.62
C SER A 611 -35.59 -14.47 -48.65
N ALA A 612 -36.86 -14.13 -48.74
CA ALA A 612 -37.96 -15.11 -48.76
C ALA A 612 -38.01 -15.96 -50.05
N THR A 613 -36.86 -16.28 -50.66
CA THR A 613 -36.69 -17.01 -51.92
C THR A 613 -35.65 -18.13 -51.75
N THR A 614 -36.12 -19.33 -51.45
CA THR A 614 -35.44 -20.59 -51.75
C THR A 614 -35.34 -20.69 -53.27
N THR A 615 -34.12 -20.88 -53.77
CA THR A 615 -33.85 -20.94 -55.22
C THR A 615 -34.60 -22.12 -55.83
N ALA A 616 -35.28 -21.86 -56.95
CA ALA A 616 -36.02 -22.88 -57.69
C ALA A 616 -35.18 -24.12 -57.98
N ILE A 617 -35.84 -25.27 -58.06
CA ILE A 617 -35.17 -26.54 -58.35
C ILE A 617 -34.57 -26.53 -59.76
N SER A 618 -33.32 -26.96 -59.86
CA SER A 618 -32.59 -27.14 -61.12
C SER A 618 -31.84 -28.47 -61.12
N SER A 619 -31.31 -28.89 -62.28
CA SER A 619 -30.48 -30.11 -62.41
C SER A 619 -31.09 -31.36 -61.76
N LYS A 620 -32.40 -31.55 -61.95
CA LYS A 620 -33.19 -32.64 -61.37
C LYS A 620 -32.87 -33.98 -62.04
N THR A 621 -32.56 -35.00 -61.25
CA THR A 621 -32.35 -36.39 -61.69
C THR A 621 -33.33 -37.34 -60.97
N GLN A 622 -33.12 -38.66 -61.10
CA GLN A 622 -33.86 -39.66 -60.31
C GLN A 622 -33.49 -39.62 -58.82
N THR A 623 -32.24 -39.26 -58.49
CA THR A 623 -31.71 -39.37 -57.11
C THR A 623 -31.08 -38.09 -56.57
N SER A 624 -31.13 -36.99 -57.33
CA SER A 624 -30.57 -35.69 -56.95
C SER A 624 -31.33 -34.49 -57.53
N ALA A 625 -31.14 -33.32 -56.93
CA ALA A 625 -31.63 -32.05 -57.43
C ALA A 625 -30.85 -30.87 -56.81
N ASN A 626 -30.71 -29.77 -57.53
CA ASN A 626 -30.06 -28.56 -57.03
C ASN A 626 -31.08 -27.52 -56.58
N SER A 627 -30.80 -26.85 -55.46
CA SER A 627 -31.53 -25.69 -54.96
C SER A 627 -30.52 -24.72 -54.34
N GLY A 628 -30.97 -23.83 -53.46
CA GLY A 628 -30.14 -22.80 -52.86
C GLY A 628 -30.96 -21.74 -52.14
N GLY A 629 -30.31 -20.66 -51.75
CA GLY A 629 -30.95 -19.49 -51.16
C GLY A 629 -30.05 -18.27 -51.24
N ASN A 630 -30.57 -17.12 -50.82
CA ASN A 630 -29.82 -15.87 -50.79
C ASN A 630 -29.92 -15.21 -49.42
N VAL A 631 -28.78 -15.11 -48.73
CA VAL A 631 -28.65 -14.45 -47.43
C VAL A 631 -28.61 -12.94 -47.64
N THR A 632 -29.57 -12.22 -47.06
CA THR A 632 -29.68 -10.76 -47.18
C THR A 632 -29.11 -10.01 -45.99
N ASN A 633 -29.09 -10.62 -44.81
CA ASN A 633 -28.43 -10.08 -43.64
C ASN A 633 -27.80 -11.25 -42.87
N VAL A 634 -26.56 -11.08 -42.44
CA VAL A 634 -25.85 -12.12 -41.68
C VAL A 634 -26.13 -12.05 -40.18
N GLY A 635 -26.83 -11.01 -39.70
CA GLY A 635 -27.02 -10.80 -38.26
C GLY A 635 -25.68 -10.71 -37.55
N ASN A 636 -25.48 -11.50 -36.49
CA ASN A 636 -24.18 -11.68 -35.83
C ASN A 636 -23.22 -12.65 -36.53
N GLY A 637 -23.26 -12.71 -37.86
CA GLY A 637 -22.50 -13.67 -38.67
C GLY A 637 -23.26 -14.98 -38.86
N ILE A 638 -22.81 -15.81 -39.81
CA ILE A 638 -23.39 -17.11 -40.16
C ILE A 638 -22.40 -18.21 -39.81
N VAL A 639 -22.91 -19.31 -39.24
CA VAL A 639 -22.13 -20.52 -38.93
C VAL A 639 -22.40 -21.60 -39.99
N GLU A 640 -23.65 -21.78 -40.41
CA GLU A 640 -24.05 -22.77 -41.42
C GLU A 640 -25.13 -22.19 -42.36
N ARG A 641 -25.07 -22.48 -43.66
CA ARG A 641 -26.20 -22.23 -44.59
C ARG A 641 -26.33 -23.36 -45.62
N GLY A 642 -27.54 -23.57 -46.12
CA GLY A 642 -27.82 -24.70 -47.01
C GLY A 642 -29.30 -24.90 -47.29
N VAL A 643 -29.70 -26.12 -47.67
CA VAL A 643 -31.11 -26.48 -47.86
C VAL A 643 -31.46 -27.71 -47.02
N CYS A 644 -32.69 -27.73 -46.50
CA CYS A 644 -33.30 -28.89 -45.88
C CYS A 644 -34.52 -29.35 -46.67
N TRP A 645 -34.80 -30.65 -46.67
CA TRP A 645 -35.88 -31.27 -47.42
C TRP A 645 -36.51 -32.47 -46.72
N SER A 646 -37.76 -32.77 -47.07
CA SER A 646 -38.54 -33.90 -46.55
C SER A 646 -39.63 -34.31 -47.55
N THR A 647 -40.17 -35.52 -47.44
CA THR A 647 -41.39 -35.94 -48.16
C THR A 647 -42.67 -35.40 -47.50
N SER A 648 -42.55 -34.78 -46.31
CA SER A 648 -43.62 -34.05 -45.63
C SER A 648 -43.41 -32.54 -45.77
N SER A 649 -44.51 -31.78 -45.77
CA SER A 649 -44.47 -30.31 -45.80
C SER A 649 -43.78 -29.74 -44.55
N ASN A 650 -43.24 -28.53 -44.68
CA ASN A 650 -42.49 -27.79 -43.68
C ASN A 650 -41.21 -28.48 -43.17
N PRO A 651 -40.25 -28.81 -44.07
CA PRO A 651 -38.97 -29.35 -43.64
C PRO A 651 -38.25 -28.35 -42.72
N THR A 652 -37.54 -28.89 -41.75
CA THR A 652 -36.78 -28.17 -40.74
C THR A 652 -35.31 -28.57 -40.79
N PHE A 653 -34.48 -27.91 -40.00
CA PHE A 653 -33.06 -28.24 -39.85
C PHE A 653 -32.83 -29.64 -39.27
N ALA A 654 -33.85 -30.27 -38.65
CA ALA A 654 -33.76 -31.64 -38.13
C ALA A 654 -33.94 -32.71 -39.22
N ASP A 655 -34.53 -32.36 -40.37
CA ASP A 655 -34.76 -33.26 -41.50
C ASP A 655 -33.48 -33.49 -42.34
N SER A 656 -33.65 -34.11 -43.52
CA SER A 656 -32.57 -34.26 -44.49
C SER A 656 -32.05 -32.88 -44.91
N LYS A 657 -30.74 -32.70 -44.97
CA LYS A 657 -30.12 -31.39 -45.25
C LYS A 657 -28.76 -31.52 -45.90
N VAL A 658 -28.34 -30.44 -46.55
CA VAL A 658 -26.98 -30.25 -47.03
C VAL A 658 -26.49 -28.88 -46.58
N ILE A 659 -25.28 -28.81 -46.04
CA ILE A 659 -24.60 -27.57 -45.68
C ILE A 659 -23.72 -27.19 -46.87
N SER A 660 -23.95 -26.01 -47.44
CA SER A 660 -23.35 -25.62 -48.74
C SER A 660 -22.06 -24.83 -48.61
N ASN A 661 -21.90 -24.07 -47.52
CA ASN A 661 -20.65 -23.45 -47.11
C ASN A 661 -20.79 -22.89 -45.68
N THR A 662 -19.65 -22.49 -45.10
CA THR A 662 -19.51 -21.82 -43.80
C THR A 662 -19.19 -20.32 -43.96
N SER A 663 -19.50 -19.74 -45.13
CA SER A 663 -19.19 -18.34 -45.42
C SER A 663 -19.95 -17.38 -44.50
N THR A 664 -19.23 -16.42 -43.93
CA THR A 664 -19.73 -15.41 -42.98
C THR A 664 -20.38 -14.19 -43.64
N SER A 665 -20.39 -14.12 -44.98
CA SER A 665 -20.91 -13.00 -45.77
C SER A 665 -22.30 -13.21 -46.35
N THR A 666 -22.98 -12.11 -46.74
CA THR A 666 -24.23 -12.12 -47.50
C THR A 666 -24.03 -12.72 -48.91
N GLY A 667 -25.14 -13.01 -49.60
CA GLY A 667 -25.12 -13.46 -50.98
C GLY A 667 -25.77 -14.83 -51.21
N SER A 668 -25.80 -15.20 -52.49
CA SER A 668 -26.46 -16.41 -52.97
C SER A 668 -25.58 -17.65 -52.82
N TYR A 669 -26.20 -18.80 -52.59
CA TYR A 669 -25.54 -20.09 -52.55
C TYR A 669 -26.40 -21.14 -53.25
N SER A 670 -25.75 -22.19 -53.76
CA SER A 670 -26.42 -23.35 -54.35
C SER A 670 -25.98 -24.64 -53.65
N SER A 671 -26.87 -25.62 -53.66
CA SER A 671 -26.83 -26.83 -52.85
C SER A 671 -27.31 -28.02 -53.67
N THR A 672 -26.55 -29.11 -53.71
CA THR A 672 -26.98 -30.36 -54.37
C THR A 672 -27.55 -31.32 -53.33
N MET A 673 -28.85 -31.59 -53.44
CA MET A 673 -29.54 -32.64 -52.68
C MET A 673 -29.28 -33.99 -53.37
N THR A 674 -28.92 -35.01 -52.60
CA THR A 674 -28.61 -36.37 -53.10
C THR A 674 -29.32 -37.42 -52.26
N GLY A 675 -29.35 -38.68 -52.72
CA GLY A 675 -30.01 -39.78 -52.01
C GLY A 675 -31.54 -39.71 -52.07
N LEU A 676 -32.09 -39.01 -53.06
CA LEU A 676 -33.53 -38.93 -53.28
C LEU A 676 -34.04 -40.23 -53.91
N THR A 677 -35.32 -40.54 -53.68
CA THR A 677 -36.00 -41.66 -54.34
C THR A 677 -36.62 -41.18 -55.65
N ALA A 678 -36.55 -42.01 -56.71
CA ALA A 678 -37.17 -41.72 -57.99
C ALA A 678 -38.70 -41.55 -57.87
N ASN A 679 -39.30 -40.78 -58.77
CA ASN A 679 -40.75 -40.52 -58.81
C ASN A 679 -41.38 -40.11 -57.45
N THR A 680 -40.67 -39.34 -56.62
CA THR A 680 -41.08 -38.99 -55.24
C THR A 680 -41.19 -37.48 -55.06
N LEU A 681 -42.25 -37.01 -54.41
CA LEU A 681 -42.48 -35.60 -54.07
C LEU A 681 -41.66 -35.20 -52.83
N TYR A 682 -40.93 -34.10 -52.94
CA TYR A 682 -40.16 -33.49 -51.85
C TYR A 682 -40.52 -32.02 -51.68
N TYR A 683 -40.53 -31.58 -50.43
CA TYR A 683 -40.60 -30.18 -50.01
C TYR A 683 -39.21 -29.73 -49.58
N VAL A 684 -38.82 -28.50 -49.93
CA VAL A 684 -37.47 -27.95 -49.73
C VAL A 684 -37.55 -26.54 -49.18
N LYS A 685 -36.69 -26.23 -48.20
CA LYS A 685 -36.44 -24.87 -47.72
C LYS A 685 -34.95 -24.58 -47.70
N SER A 686 -34.57 -23.39 -48.13
CA SER A 686 -33.26 -22.83 -47.80
C SER A 686 -33.18 -22.48 -46.31
N PHE A 687 -32.00 -22.58 -45.72
CA PHE A 687 -31.75 -22.21 -44.32
C PHE A 687 -30.43 -21.46 -44.15
N ALA A 688 -30.38 -20.60 -43.15
CA ALA A 688 -29.18 -19.96 -42.65
C ALA A 688 -29.23 -20.00 -41.14
N LYS A 689 -28.11 -20.35 -40.52
CA LYS A 689 -27.99 -20.58 -39.09
C LYS A 689 -26.84 -19.77 -38.55
N ASN A 690 -27.07 -19.14 -37.42
CA ASN A 690 -26.02 -18.65 -36.55
C ASN A 690 -26.29 -19.10 -35.12
N TYR A 691 -25.50 -18.58 -34.17
CA TYR A 691 -25.68 -18.91 -32.76
C TYR A 691 -27.02 -18.43 -32.18
N ALA A 692 -27.72 -17.51 -32.86
CA ALA A 692 -29.06 -17.06 -32.50
C ALA A 692 -30.18 -18.01 -32.92
N GLY A 693 -29.92 -18.89 -33.89
CA GLY A 693 -30.92 -19.83 -34.41
C GLY A 693 -30.86 -20.04 -35.92
N VAL A 694 -31.82 -20.81 -36.42
CA VAL A 694 -32.00 -21.12 -37.84
C VAL A 694 -33.15 -20.30 -38.38
N VAL A 695 -32.90 -19.59 -39.48
CA VAL A 695 -33.94 -18.98 -40.31
C VAL A 695 -34.10 -19.76 -41.60
N TYR A 696 -35.31 -19.75 -42.15
CA TYR A 696 -35.65 -20.48 -43.36
C TYR A 696 -36.17 -19.52 -44.44
N GLY A 697 -35.92 -19.85 -45.71
CA GLY A 697 -36.62 -19.25 -46.84
C GLY A 697 -38.03 -19.83 -47.03
N ASN A 698 -38.71 -19.43 -48.10
CA ASN A 698 -40.01 -20.00 -48.44
C ASN A 698 -39.90 -21.49 -48.79
N GLU A 699 -40.98 -22.23 -48.57
CA GLU A 699 -41.09 -23.60 -49.05
C GLU A 699 -41.30 -23.64 -50.56
N ILE A 700 -40.60 -24.56 -51.21
CA ILE A 700 -40.89 -25.01 -52.58
C ILE A 700 -41.04 -26.52 -52.59
N ASN A 701 -41.65 -27.08 -53.62
CA ASN A 701 -41.74 -28.53 -53.79
C ASN A 701 -41.36 -28.96 -55.21
N PHE A 702 -40.96 -30.22 -55.36
CA PHE A 702 -40.67 -30.84 -56.65
C PHE A 702 -40.79 -32.37 -56.57
N THR A 703 -41.02 -33.01 -57.71
CA THR A 703 -41.00 -34.49 -57.83
C THR A 703 -39.77 -34.92 -58.60
N THR A 704 -38.99 -35.90 -58.14
CA THR A 704 -37.83 -36.46 -58.86
C THR A 704 -38.24 -37.10 -60.21
N LEU A 705 -37.26 -37.37 -61.08
CA LEU A 705 -37.54 -38.06 -62.35
C LEU A 705 -37.94 -39.54 -62.10
N PRO A 706 -38.75 -40.14 -62.99
CA PRO A 706 -39.06 -41.57 -62.96
C PRO A 706 -37.85 -42.46 -63.14
#